data_AF-A0A384JGK2-F1
#
_entry.id   AF-A0A384JGK2-F1
#
_cell.length_a   1.000
_cell.length_b   1.000
_cell.length_c   1.000
_cell.angle_alpha   90.00
_cell.angle_beta   90.00
_cell.angle_gamma   90.00
#
_symmetry.space_group_name_H-M   'P 1'
#
loop_
_entity.id
_entity.type
_entity.pdbx_description
1 polymer ?
#
loop_
_entity_poly.entity_id
_entity_poly.type
_entity_poly.pdbx_seq_one_letter_code
_entity_poly.pdbx_strand_id
1 'polypeptide(L)'
;MTENIKSLVDWATTSGAYLHPDVEIYKDAVTGLSFKAQQTIAPQTSIVRCSYQISLSYLNAIGTYSQFPSTDPFPVEFLENLKQDDPNIVGHFFLIQQYLKGDQSPWWQYIRLLPQPNDPKSLGIPIWWPEEDQEFLTGTNAEPPLQKREQMWRDQWKKGVVLLRELPNHKEYSYILYQWAATIFDSRSFRPSLTVCPEALSGSSTDMNLDLEHIRNDRFSILYPLVDIGNHNGINQVEWRKDPISESFDLVHSAGVLQGDQIYNYYGNKSNSELLVGYGFILPKDLVNRNVANLKLTPEHNAIQLRRSQNCHIRPDPRQPEEEFMFAVQPPSANGPQDSRILEFRSFGEGLVDLICCIVANERERSYMLRFPEICPERIAQPFQSPLCRAVIQATFIIQSKLAYEIDKIEKIGASLGPPQNFNQSLALNYRGLQLTTLRSALQPLDLLTMPILAPSHELSPLSPTGNLKIFSIEQAYSLLTQQYPSLSTTIHNLIASDQEEELPLDWSVLLEDWNFTYWTLWVYIIMLKQSDEKTLAAIHPALVQWIKDGTSIFGSLPESWNPAASFHGATDEHETLTTTISQLRKLHPELFAPQNVNYEHLLNLASHLVKEQGFMAPYVMLDGAAKGERISQLVMCIWSSDS
;
A
#
# COMPACT_ATOMS: atom_id res chain seq x y z
N MET A 1 -43.24 -0.59 12.91
CA MET A 1 -42.96 -0.99 11.51
C MET A 1 -43.81 -0.19 10.53
N THR A 2 -43.22 0.42 9.49
CA THR A 2 -43.97 1.13 8.43
C THR A 2 -44.69 0.13 7.51
N GLU A 3 -45.73 0.56 6.79
CA GLU A 3 -46.51 -0.31 5.89
C GLU A 3 -45.63 -1.00 4.83
N ASN A 4 -44.68 -0.27 4.24
CA ASN A 4 -43.78 -0.83 3.23
C ASN A 4 -42.85 -1.92 3.78
N ILE A 5 -42.32 -1.76 5.01
CA ILE A 5 -41.48 -2.79 5.65
C ILE A 5 -42.30 -4.04 5.92
N LYS A 6 -43.54 -3.86 6.39
CA LYS A 6 -44.47 -4.98 6.59
C LYS A 6 -44.71 -5.73 5.27
N SER A 7 -45.00 -5.01 4.18
CA SER A 7 -45.18 -5.66 2.86
C SER A 7 -43.95 -6.41 2.39
N LEU A 8 -42.74 -5.92 2.66
CA LEU A 8 -41.49 -6.63 2.35
C LEU A 8 -41.37 -7.94 3.12
N VAL A 9 -41.61 -7.89 4.44
CA VAL A 9 -41.54 -9.09 5.30
C VAL A 9 -42.62 -10.09 4.90
N ASP A 10 -43.85 -9.64 4.68
CA ASP A 10 -44.97 -10.50 4.28
C ASP A 10 -44.69 -11.16 2.91
N TRP A 11 -44.19 -10.41 1.92
CA TRP A 11 -43.79 -10.94 0.62
C TRP A 11 -42.66 -11.96 0.75
N ALA A 12 -41.57 -11.59 1.41
CA ALA A 12 -40.40 -12.45 1.52
C ALA A 12 -40.71 -13.75 2.27
N THR A 13 -41.45 -13.68 3.38
CA THR A 13 -41.83 -14.88 4.17
C THR A 13 -42.80 -15.79 3.43
N THR A 14 -43.77 -15.22 2.71
CA THR A 14 -44.67 -15.99 1.82
C THR A 14 -43.89 -16.70 0.71
N SER A 15 -42.77 -16.13 0.29
CA SER A 15 -41.86 -16.68 -0.72
C SER A 15 -40.70 -17.50 -0.15
N GLY A 16 -40.82 -18.00 1.09
CA GLY A 16 -39.87 -18.96 1.67
C GLY A 16 -38.69 -18.35 2.43
N ALA A 17 -38.66 -17.03 2.64
CA ALA A 17 -37.72 -16.40 3.56
C ALA A 17 -38.16 -16.62 5.03
N TYR A 18 -37.24 -16.37 5.95
CA TYR A 18 -37.51 -16.38 7.38
C TYR A 18 -36.88 -15.16 8.05
N LEU A 19 -37.62 -14.56 8.98
CA LEU A 19 -37.14 -13.55 9.91
C LEU A 19 -37.45 -14.06 11.32
N HIS A 20 -36.46 -14.02 12.21
CA HIS A 20 -36.64 -14.50 13.59
C HIS A 20 -37.76 -13.71 14.30
N PRO A 21 -38.68 -14.37 15.04
CA PRO A 21 -39.86 -13.72 15.63
C PRO A 21 -39.52 -12.62 16.64
N ASP A 22 -38.38 -12.74 17.33
CA ASP A 22 -37.87 -11.72 18.24
C ASP A 22 -36.97 -10.68 17.55
N VAL A 23 -37.06 -10.51 16.23
CA VAL A 23 -36.31 -9.51 15.48
C VAL A 23 -37.27 -8.50 14.86
N GLU A 24 -37.06 -7.22 15.17
CA GLU A 24 -37.75 -6.11 14.52
C GLU A 24 -36.84 -5.47 13.47
N ILE A 25 -37.44 -5.11 12.32
CA ILE A 25 -36.83 -4.17 11.38
C ILE A 25 -37.27 -2.76 11.74
N TYR A 26 -36.31 -1.92 12.09
CA TYR A 26 -36.53 -0.52 12.42
C TYR A 26 -35.66 0.38 11.53
N LYS A 27 -35.86 1.70 11.63
CA LYS A 27 -35.05 2.70 10.93
C LYS A 27 -34.51 3.71 11.93
N ASP A 28 -33.21 3.99 11.86
CA ASP A 28 -32.60 5.12 12.57
C ASP A 28 -31.83 6.06 11.63
N ALA A 29 -31.38 7.18 12.19
CA ALA A 29 -30.72 8.24 11.43
C ALA A 29 -29.26 7.94 11.09
N VAL A 30 -28.65 6.95 11.72
CA VAL A 30 -27.22 6.63 11.58
C VAL A 30 -27.02 5.50 10.58
N THR A 31 -27.68 4.36 10.79
CA THR A 31 -27.50 3.16 9.97
C THR A 31 -28.68 2.90 9.02
N GLY A 32 -29.75 3.70 9.10
CA GLY A 32 -30.92 3.50 8.26
C GLY A 32 -31.72 2.27 8.68
N LEU A 33 -32.17 1.46 7.71
CA LEU A 33 -32.88 0.22 8.02
C LEU A 33 -31.95 -0.76 8.73
N SER A 34 -32.44 -1.33 9.83
CA SER A 34 -31.61 -2.08 10.77
C SER A 34 -32.42 -3.19 11.45
N PHE A 35 -31.73 -4.24 11.91
CA PHE A 35 -32.32 -5.28 12.75
C PHE A 35 -32.13 -4.95 14.23
N LYS A 36 -33.14 -5.20 15.05
CA LYS A 36 -33.08 -5.04 16.51
C LYS A 36 -33.66 -6.26 17.21
N ALA A 37 -32.96 -6.74 18.22
CA ALA A 37 -33.44 -7.81 19.09
C ALA A 37 -34.56 -7.30 20.01
N GLN A 38 -35.77 -7.85 19.90
CA GLN A 38 -36.90 -7.56 20.79
C GLN A 38 -36.81 -8.32 22.11
N GLN A 39 -36.12 -9.46 22.10
CA GLN A 39 -35.75 -10.28 23.24
C GLN A 39 -34.29 -10.72 23.08
N THR A 40 -33.66 -11.17 24.16
CA THR A 40 -32.31 -11.71 24.08
C THR A 40 -32.28 -12.93 23.17
N ILE A 41 -31.45 -12.87 22.14
CA ILE A 41 -31.24 -13.93 21.14
C ILE A 41 -30.05 -14.78 21.58
N ALA A 42 -30.24 -16.09 21.62
CA ALA A 42 -29.18 -17.02 22.00
C ALA A 42 -28.07 -17.10 20.93
N PRO A 43 -26.83 -17.48 21.32
CA PRO A 43 -25.79 -17.85 20.36
C PRO A 43 -26.26 -18.91 19.36
N GLN A 44 -25.68 -18.90 18.16
CA GLN A 44 -25.96 -19.85 17.07
C GLN A 44 -27.41 -19.82 16.57
N THR A 45 -28.05 -18.64 16.60
CA THR A 45 -29.43 -18.46 16.16
C THR A 45 -29.50 -17.87 14.75
N SER A 46 -30.33 -18.45 13.87
CA SER A 46 -30.63 -17.87 12.56
C SER A 46 -31.47 -16.61 12.75
N ILE A 47 -30.97 -15.48 12.26
CA ILE A 47 -31.61 -14.16 12.38
C ILE A 47 -32.54 -13.94 11.19
N VAL A 48 -32.02 -14.20 10.00
CA VAL A 48 -32.72 -14.02 8.73
C VAL A 48 -32.21 -15.03 7.73
N ARG A 49 -33.11 -15.58 6.92
CA ARG A 49 -32.84 -16.49 5.81
C ARG A 49 -33.54 -15.99 4.57
N CYS A 50 -32.85 -16.05 3.43
CA CYS A 50 -33.43 -15.77 2.12
C CYS A 50 -33.34 -17.00 1.22
N SER A 51 -34.47 -17.39 0.64
CA SER A 51 -34.50 -18.43 -0.40
C SER A 51 -33.87 -17.92 -1.71
N TYR A 52 -33.23 -18.82 -2.48
CA TYR A 52 -32.77 -18.52 -3.84
C TYR A 52 -33.91 -18.03 -4.75
N GLN A 53 -35.15 -18.47 -4.47
CA GLN A 53 -36.36 -18.15 -5.25
C GLN A 53 -36.66 -16.64 -5.31
N ILE A 54 -36.24 -15.87 -4.31
CA ILE A 54 -36.43 -14.42 -4.26
C ILE A 54 -35.13 -13.64 -4.35
N SER A 55 -33.99 -14.32 -4.55
CA SER A 55 -32.73 -13.65 -4.83
C SER A 55 -32.76 -12.95 -6.18
N LEU A 56 -31.85 -12.00 -6.39
CA LEU A 56 -31.74 -11.23 -7.64
C LEU A 56 -30.27 -11.16 -8.08
N SER A 57 -29.97 -11.73 -9.25
CA SER A 57 -28.60 -11.83 -9.78
C SER A 57 -28.55 -12.17 -11.28
N TYR A 58 -27.34 -12.37 -11.80
CA TYR A 58 -27.07 -12.98 -13.11
C TYR A 58 -27.82 -14.32 -13.32
N LEU A 59 -27.92 -15.17 -12.29
CA LEU A 59 -28.58 -16.48 -12.42
C LEU A 59 -30.08 -16.37 -12.73
N ASN A 60 -30.74 -15.34 -12.20
CA ASN A 60 -32.13 -15.02 -12.55
C ASN A 60 -32.25 -14.49 -13.98
N ALA A 61 -31.26 -13.72 -14.44
CA ALA A 61 -31.27 -13.12 -15.77
C ALA A 61 -31.15 -14.16 -16.90
N ILE A 62 -30.35 -15.22 -16.69
CA ILE A 62 -30.18 -16.30 -17.68
C ILE A 62 -31.33 -17.33 -17.66
N GLY A 63 -32.05 -17.45 -16.54
CA GLY A 63 -33.24 -18.30 -16.43
C GLY A 63 -33.00 -19.81 -16.58
N THR A 64 -31.78 -20.26 -16.33
CA THR A 64 -31.35 -21.66 -16.46
C THR A 64 -31.83 -22.56 -15.31
N TYR A 65 -31.88 -22.02 -14.09
CA TYR A 65 -32.01 -22.79 -12.87
C TYR A 65 -33.36 -22.56 -12.21
N SER A 66 -34.06 -23.64 -11.85
CA SER A 66 -35.37 -23.55 -11.19
C SER A 66 -35.32 -22.86 -9.83
N GLN A 67 -34.14 -22.88 -9.18
CA GLN A 67 -33.83 -22.19 -7.93
C GLN A 67 -33.81 -20.66 -8.06
N PHE A 68 -33.59 -20.15 -9.28
CA PHE A 68 -33.42 -18.73 -9.57
C PHE A 68 -34.43 -18.31 -10.64
N PRO A 69 -35.68 -18.02 -10.25
CA PRO A 69 -36.73 -17.64 -11.19
C PRO A 69 -36.32 -16.46 -12.06
N SER A 70 -36.62 -16.57 -13.35
CA SER A 70 -36.46 -15.51 -14.34
C SER A 70 -37.78 -14.82 -14.65
N THR A 71 -37.70 -13.71 -15.38
CA THR A 71 -38.88 -13.06 -15.95
C THR A 71 -38.74 -12.93 -17.46
N ASP A 72 -38.81 -11.71 -18.00
CA ASP A 72 -38.67 -11.50 -19.44
C ASP A 72 -37.21 -11.71 -19.86
N PRO A 73 -36.93 -12.53 -20.88
CA PRO A 73 -35.58 -12.84 -21.29
C PRO A 73 -34.89 -11.61 -21.90
N PHE A 74 -33.58 -11.50 -21.68
CA PHE A 74 -32.75 -10.59 -22.45
C PHE A 74 -32.53 -11.10 -23.89
N PRO A 75 -32.14 -10.23 -24.85
CA PRO A 75 -31.73 -10.67 -26.18
C PRO A 75 -30.63 -11.75 -26.09
N VAL A 76 -30.71 -12.76 -26.94
CA VAL A 76 -29.71 -13.85 -26.96
C VAL A 76 -28.30 -13.29 -27.18
N GLU A 77 -28.16 -12.32 -28.09
CA GLU A 77 -26.88 -11.65 -28.35
C GLU A 77 -26.31 -10.98 -27.09
N PHE A 78 -27.16 -10.36 -26.25
CA PHE A 78 -26.72 -9.74 -25.00
C PHE A 78 -26.14 -10.77 -24.02
N LEU A 79 -26.82 -11.91 -23.85
CA LEU A 79 -26.38 -12.96 -22.94
C LEU A 79 -25.12 -13.66 -23.47
N GLU A 80 -25.09 -14.03 -24.75
CA GLU A 80 -23.96 -14.75 -25.36
C GLU A 80 -22.66 -13.93 -25.37
N ASN A 81 -22.74 -12.61 -25.60
CA ASN A 81 -21.54 -11.76 -25.63
C ASN A 81 -20.99 -11.44 -24.23
N LEU A 82 -21.83 -11.45 -23.19
CA LEU A 82 -21.42 -11.04 -21.84
C LEU A 82 -21.18 -12.21 -20.89
N LYS A 83 -21.77 -13.39 -21.13
CA LYS A 83 -21.70 -14.53 -20.19
C LYS A 83 -20.27 -14.90 -19.83
N GLN A 84 -19.35 -14.98 -20.78
CA GLN A 84 -17.98 -15.46 -20.54
C GLN A 84 -17.18 -14.55 -19.60
N ASP A 85 -17.14 -13.25 -19.88
CA ASP A 85 -16.18 -12.33 -19.24
C ASP A 85 -16.83 -11.28 -18.34
N ASP A 86 -18.12 -11.02 -18.49
CA ASP A 86 -18.81 -9.88 -17.87
C ASP A 86 -20.20 -10.26 -17.27
N PRO A 87 -20.38 -11.40 -16.55
CA PRO A 87 -21.69 -11.80 -16.01
C PRO A 87 -22.24 -10.81 -14.95
N ASN A 88 -21.38 -10.02 -14.29
CA ASN A 88 -21.81 -8.92 -13.42
C ASN A 88 -22.59 -7.85 -14.18
N ILE A 89 -22.22 -7.55 -15.43
CA ILE A 89 -22.90 -6.56 -16.27
C ILE A 89 -24.35 -7.00 -16.50
N VAL A 90 -24.55 -8.28 -16.86
CA VAL A 90 -25.89 -8.88 -17.04
C VAL A 90 -26.73 -8.74 -15.77
N GLY A 91 -26.17 -9.02 -14.59
CA GLY A 91 -26.86 -8.85 -13.31
C GLY A 91 -27.29 -7.40 -13.04
N HIS A 92 -26.44 -6.42 -13.35
CA HIS A 92 -26.78 -5.00 -13.22
C HIS A 92 -27.95 -4.61 -14.14
N PHE A 93 -27.91 -5.01 -15.41
CA PHE A 93 -29.00 -4.75 -16.34
C PHE A 93 -30.30 -5.46 -15.95
N PHE A 94 -30.22 -6.65 -15.35
CA PHE A 94 -31.39 -7.35 -14.83
C PHE A 94 -32.08 -6.57 -13.71
N LEU A 95 -31.31 -6.01 -12.76
CA LEU A 95 -31.89 -5.13 -11.73
C LEU A 95 -32.58 -3.90 -12.33
N ILE A 96 -31.99 -3.28 -13.37
CA ILE A 96 -32.63 -2.17 -14.09
C ILE A 96 -33.93 -2.61 -14.75
N GLN A 97 -33.95 -3.77 -15.41
CA GLN A 97 -35.15 -4.32 -16.02
C GLN A 97 -36.26 -4.48 -14.96
N GLN A 98 -35.94 -5.05 -13.80
CA GLN A 98 -36.91 -5.23 -12.72
C GLN A 98 -37.37 -3.90 -12.12
N TYR A 99 -36.49 -2.91 -12.00
CA TYR A 99 -36.86 -1.56 -11.57
C TYR A 99 -37.85 -0.89 -12.54
N LEU A 100 -37.58 -0.96 -13.85
CA LEU A 100 -38.44 -0.36 -14.87
C LEU A 100 -39.83 -1.01 -14.96
N LYS A 101 -39.95 -2.28 -14.57
CA LYS A 101 -41.25 -2.98 -14.50
C LYS A 101 -42.13 -2.50 -13.35
N GLY A 102 -41.58 -1.79 -12.36
CA GLY A 102 -42.34 -1.28 -11.21
C GLY A 102 -43.10 -2.39 -10.49
N ASP A 103 -44.39 -2.19 -10.27
CA ASP A 103 -45.28 -3.13 -9.58
C ASP A 103 -45.49 -4.48 -10.29
N GLN A 104 -45.15 -4.56 -11.58
CA GLN A 104 -45.17 -5.82 -12.34
C GLN A 104 -43.93 -6.69 -12.06
N SER A 105 -42.92 -6.15 -11.38
CA SER A 105 -41.76 -6.96 -10.98
C SER A 105 -42.11 -7.86 -9.78
N PRO A 106 -41.77 -9.16 -9.83
CA PRO A 106 -41.87 -10.04 -8.66
C PRO A 106 -41.08 -9.53 -7.44
N TRP A 107 -40.03 -8.74 -7.67
CA TRP A 107 -39.16 -8.17 -6.63
C TRP A 107 -39.55 -6.74 -6.22
N TRP A 108 -40.68 -6.21 -6.68
CA TRP A 108 -41.03 -4.80 -6.42
C TRP A 108 -41.06 -4.44 -4.94
N GLN A 109 -41.51 -5.36 -4.09
CA GLN A 109 -41.57 -5.16 -2.63
C GLN A 109 -40.18 -4.89 -2.02
N TYR A 110 -39.14 -5.48 -2.61
CA TYR A 110 -37.74 -5.24 -2.27
C TYR A 110 -37.20 -3.99 -2.97
N ILE A 111 -37.35 -3.89 -4.29
CA ILE A 111 -36.76 -2.81 -5.11
C ILE A 111 -37.23 -1.42 -4.67
N ARG A 112 -38.51 -1.27 -4.32
CA ARG A 112 -39.07 0.03 -3.87
C ARG A 112 -38.54 0.50 -2.51
N LEU A 113 -37.89 -0.39 -1.75
CA LEU A 113 -37.27 -0.08 -0.45
C LEU A 113 -35.75 0.14 -0.55
N LEU A 114 -35.13 -0.19 -1.68
CA LEU A 114 -33.76 0.22 -1.95
C LEU A 114 -33.65 1.75 -1.99
N PRO A 115 -32.46 2.33 -1.73
CA PRO A 115 -32.18 3.71 -2.09
C PRO A 115 -32.53 3.96 -3.55
N GLN A 116 -33.33 4.98 -3.83
CA GLN A 116 -33.89 5.20 -5.16
C GLN A 116 -32.92 6.00 -6.05
N PRO A 117 -32.83 5.72 -7.36
CA PRO A 117 -31.88 6.38 -8.27
C PRO A 117 -32.09 7.89 -8.42
N ASN A 118 -33.30 8.38 -8.11
CA ASN A 118 -33.67 9.79 -8.12
C ASN A 118 -33.47 10.49 -6.76
N ASP A 119 -32.95 9.79 -5.75
CA ASP A 119 -32.59 10.34 -4.45
C ASP A 119 -31.12 10.01 -4.09
N PRO A 120 -30.14 10.71 -4.67
CA PRO A 120 -28.72 10.50 -4.39
C PRO A 120 -28.34 10.60 -2.91
N LYS A 121 -29.08 11.41 -2.13
CA LYS A 121 -28.84 11.57 -0.69
C LYS A 121 -29.11 10.27 0.07
N SER A 122 -30.07 9.47 -0.39
CA SER A 122 -30.38 8.17 0.22
C SER A 122 -29.31 7.09 -0.02
N LEU A 123 -28.48 7.24 -1.06
CA LEU A 123 -27.38 6.33 -1.36
C LEU A 123 -26.18 6.58 -0.44
N GLY A 124 -25.88 7.85 -0.12
CA GLY A 124 -24.86 8.24 0.85
C GLY A 124 -23.40 7.90 0.47
N ILE A 125 -23.17 7.31 -0.70
CA ILE A 125 -21.85 6.86 -1.18
C ILE A 125 -21.15 7.97 -1.97
N PRO A 126 -19.83 8.18 -1.84
CA PRO A 126 -19.15 9.34 -2.40
C PRO A 126 -19.34 9.60 -3.89
N ILE A 127 -19.47 8.56 -4.73
CA ILE A 127 -19.71 8.71 -6.18
C ILE A 127 -21.06 9.39 -6.50
N TRP A 128 -21.97 9.45 -5.53
CA TRP A 128 -23.27 10.12 -5.63
C TRP A 128 -23.30 11.47 -4.91
N TRP A 129 -22.21 11.87 -4.27
CA TRP A 129 -22.12 13.17 -3.64
C TRP A 129 -22.02 14.28 -4.69
N PRO A 130 -22.52 15.49 -4.40
CA PRO A 130 -22.18 16.69 -5.18
C PRO A 130 -20.67 16.82 -5.37
N GLU A 131 -20.24 17.39 -6.51
CA GLU A 131 -18.81 17.57 -6.82
C GLU A 131 -18.06 18.36 -5.72
N GLU A 132 -18.71 19.38 -5.15
CA GLU A 132 -18.21 20.18 -4.01
C GLU A 132 -17.93 19.35 -2.74
N ASP A 133 -18.66 18.26 -2.54
CA ASP A 133 -18.45 17.35 -1.40
C ASP A 133 -17.33 16.34 -1.72
N GLN A 134 -17.23 15.89 -2.97
CA GLN A 134 -16.18 14.97 -3.41
C GLN A 134 -14.79 15.61 -3.35
N GLU A 135 -14.69 16.93 -3.56
CA GLU A 135 -13.44 17.70 -3.45
C GLU A 135 -12.76 17.53 -2.08
N PHE A 136 -13.53 17.31 -1.02
CA PHE A 136 -12.97 17.06 0.31
C PHE A 136 -12.17 15.75 0.42
N LEU A 137 -12.37 14.81 -0.52
CA LEU A 137 -11.61 13.55 -0.62
C LEU A 137 -10.33 13.68 -1.46
N THR A 138 -10.12 14.80 -2.17
CA THR A 138 -8.94 15.00 -3.03
C THR A 138 -7.64 14.87 -2.25
N GLY A 139 -6.68 14.15 -2.82
CA GLY A 139 -5.39 13.86 -2.20
C GLY A 139 -5.40 12.75 -1.15
N THR A 140 -6.57 12.20 -0.78
CA THR A 140 -6.68 11.07 0.15
C THR A 140 -6.66 9.73 -0.59
N ASN A 141 -6.43 8.61 0.12
CA ASN A 141 -6.54 7.27 -0.48
C ASN A 141 -7.96 6.89 -1.00
N ALA A 142 -9.01 7.69 -0.75
CA ALA A 142 -10.35 7.42 -1.28
C ALA A 142 -10.55 7.93 -2.72
N GLU A 143 -9.78 8.94 -3.16
CA GLU A 143 -9.95 9.57 -4.48
C GLU A 143 -9.63 8.60 -5.65
N PRO A 144 -8.48 7.90 -5.70
CA PRO A 144 -8.17 7.03 -6.84
C PRO A 144 -9.17 5.88 -7.06
N PRO A 145 -9.63 5.16 -6.01
CA PRO A 145 -10.67 4.15 -6.15
C PRO A 145 -12.00 4.69 -6.70
N LEU A 146 -12.40 5.91 -6.33
CA LEU A 146 -13.62 6.54 -6.86
C LEU A 146 -13.53 6.79 -8.37
N GLN A 147 -12.43 7.39 -8.82
CA GLN A 147 -12.19 7.66 -10.24
C GLN A 147 -12.13 6.36 -11.07
N LYS A 148 -11.40 5.35 -10.57
CA LYS A 148 -11.31 4.04 -11.23
C LYS A 148 -12.68 3.37 -11.36
N ARG A 149 -13.51 3.45 -10.31
CA ARG A 149 -14.85 2.87 -10.30
C ARG A 149 -15.78 3.56 -11.29
N GLU A 150 -15.80 4.89 -11.33
CA GLU A 150 -16.62 5.63 -12.30
C GLU A 150 -16.28 5.23 -13.74
N GLN A 151 -14.99 5.21 -14.08
CA GLN A 151 -14.52 4.81 -15.40
C GLN A 151 -14.93 3.37 -15.73
N MET A 152 -14.70 2.44 -14.80
CA MET A 152 -15.09 1.02 -14.96
C MET A 152 -16.59 0.89 -15.25
N TRP A 153 -17.45 1.55 -14.48
CA TRP A 153 -18.90 1.48 -14.70
C TRP A 153 -19.34 2.12 -16.01
N ARG A 154 -18.69 3.20 -16.47
CA ARG A 154 -18.96 3.80 -17.79
C ARG A 154 -18.63 2.82 -18.92
N ASP A 155 -17.52 2.11 -18.80
CA ASP A 155 -17.12 1.14 -19.82
C ASP A 155 -18.02 -0.10 -19.82
N GLN A 156 -18.39 -0.60 -18.65
CA GLN A 156 -19.35 -1.70 -18.51
C GLN A 156 -20.75 -1.33 -19.03
N TRP A 157 -21.23 -0.12 -18.74
CA TRP A 157 -22.48 0.40 -19.30
C TRP A 157 -22.46 0.39 -20.84
N LYS A 158 -21.39 0.94 -21.44
CA LYS A 158 -21.24 0.99 -22.91
C LYS A 158 -21.24 -0.42 -23.52
N LYS A 159 -20.54 -1.37 -22.91
CA LYS A 159 -20.52 -2.78 -23.35
C LYS A 159 -21.93 -3.38 -23.40
N GLY A 160 -22.73 -3.20 -22.36
CA GLY A 160 -24.06 -3.83 -22.29
C GLY A 160 -25.15 -3.09 -23.08
N VAL A 161 -25.21 -1.75 -23.02
CA VAL A 161 -26.34 -1.00 -23.62
C VAL A 161 -26.44 -1.18 -25.13
N VAL A 162 -25.31 -1.32 -25.83
CA VAL A 162 -25.29 -1.49 -27.29
C VAL A 162 -25.94 -2.81 -27.73
N LEU A 163 -25.96 -3.81 -26.84
CA LEU A 163 -26.51 -5.14 -27.08
C LEU A 163 -28.01 -5.24 -26.71
N LEU A 164 -28.62 -4.18 -26.18
CA LEU A 164 -30.05 -4.17 -25.79
C LEU A 164 -30.98 -3.61 -26.87
N ARG A 165 -30.48 -3.27 -28.06
CA ARG A 165 -31.25 -2.56 -29.10
C ARG A 165 -32.55 -3.25 -29.52
N GLU A 166 -32.60 -4.58 -29.40
CA GLU A 166 -33.79 -5.38 -29.74
C GLU A 166 -34.89 -5.30 -28.67
N LEU A 167 -34.60 -4.80 -27.47
CA LEU A 167 -35.62 -4.59 -26.45
C LEU A 167 -36.50 -3.38 -26.80
N PRO A 168 -37.84 -3.50 -26.74
CA PRO A 168 -38.76 -2.40 -27.03
C PRO A 168 -38.51 -1.15 -26.18
N ASN A 169 -38.14 -1.35 -24.92
CA ASN A 169 -37.89 -0.29 -23.92
C ASN A 169 -36.40 0.05 -23.73
N HIS A 170 -35.50 -0.33 -24.66
CA HIS A 170 -34.06 -0.10 -24.50
C HIS A 170 -33.67 1.37 -24.22
N LYS A 171 -34.48 2.33 -24.67
CA LYS A 171 -34.26 3.77 -24.46
C LYS A 171 -34.44 4.22 -23.01
N GLU A 172 -35.14 3.43 -22.20
CA GLU A 172 -35.37 3.71 -20.78
C GLU A 172 -34.16 3.32 -19.92
N TYR A 173 -33.32 2.41 -20.43
CA TYR A 173 -32.04 2.09 -19.80
C TYR A 173 -31.12 3.31 -19.96
N SER A 174 -30.66 3.85 -18.84
CA SER A 174 -29.76 5.00 -18.80
C SER A 174 -28.51 4.69 -17.98
N TYR A 175 -27.45 5.46 -18.20
CA TYR A 175 -26.23 5.34 -17.40
C TYR A 175 -26.50 5.57 -15.91
N ILE A 176 -27.41 6.49 -15.55
CA ILE A 176 -27.77 6.74 -14.15
C ILE A 176 -28.39 5.49 -13.51
N LEU A 177 -29.26 4.77 -14.23
CA LEU A 177 -29.82 3.50 -13.75
C LEU A 177 -28.75 2.41 -13.65
N TYR A 178 -27.77 2.39 -14.56
CA TYR A 178 -26.64 1.46 -14.47
C TYR A 178 -25.74 1.75 -13.28
N GLN A 179 -25.36 3.02 -13.07
CA GLN A 179 -24.61 3.47 -11.91
C GLN A 179 -25.36 3.11 -10.62
N TRP A 180 -26.68 3.30 -10.60
CA TRP A 180 -27.53 2.92 -9.46
C TRP A 180 -27.49 1.42 -9.22
N ALA A 181 -27.75 0.60 -10.23
CA ALA A 181 -27.74 -0.84 -10.09
C ALA A 181 -26.38 -1.35 -9.60
N ALA A 182 -25.28 -0.88 -10.20
CA ALA A 182 -23.93 -1.21 -9.78
C ALA A 182 -23.66 -0.78 -8.32
N THR A 183 -24.16 0.40 -7.91
CA THR A 183 -24.06 0.87 -6.52
C THR A 183 -24.83 -0.02 -5.55
N ILE A 184 -26.04 -0.47 -5.91
CA ILE A 184 -26.82 -1.41 -5.11
C ILE A 184 -26.06 -2.72 -4.94
N PHE A 185 -25.51 -3.28 -6.02
CA PHE A 185 -24.71 -4.50 -5.90
C PHE A 185 -23.44 -4.27 -5.05
N ASP A 186 -22.66 -3.22 -5.29
CA ASP A 186 -21.43 -2.94 -4.52
C ASP A 186 -21.69 -2.78 -3.01
N SER A 187 -22.83 -2.20 -2.62
CA SER A 187 -23.15 -1.88 -1.22
C SER A 187 -23.97 -2.93 -0.48
N ARG A 188 -24.70 -3.81 -1.19
CA ARG A 188 -25.71 -4.72 -0.59
C ARG A 188 -25.60 -6.19 -0.99
N SER A 189 -24.76 -6.50 -1.98
CA SER A 189 -24.68 -7.86 -2.50
C SER A 189 -23.76 -8.79 -1.70
N PHE A 190 -23.91 -10.07 -1.98
CA PHE A 190 -23.13 -11.15 -1.42
C PHE A 190 -22.37 -11.90 -2.50
N ARG A 191 -21.25 -12.50 -2.09
CA ARG A 191 -20.40 -13.32 -2.95
C ARG A 191 -21.08 -14.66 -3.23
N PRO A 192 -21.22 -15.07 -4.51
CA PRO A 192 -21.88 -16.33 -4.85
C PRO A 192 -21.12 -17.54 -4.29
N SER A 193 -19.79 -17.52 -4.22
CA SER A 193 -18.99 -18.62 -3.62
C SER A 193 -19.36 -18.91 -2.16
N LEU A 194 -19.77 -17.88 -1.42
CA LEU A 194 -20.13 -17.95 -0.01
C LEU A 194 -21.62 -18.23 0.23
N THR A 195 -22.47 -18.00 -0.77
CA THR A 195 -23.94 -17.99 -0.58
C THR A 195 -24.71 -18.99 -1.44
N VAL A 196 -24.13 -19.49 -2.53
CA VAL A 196 -24.74 -20.50 -3.40
C VAL A 196 -24.19 -21.89 -3.09
N CYS A 197 -25.09 -22.89 -3.09
CA CYS A 197 -24.76 -24.31 -3.07
C CYS A 197 -24.73 -24.87 -4.51
N PRO A 198 -23.55 -25.14 -5.09
CA PRO A 198 -23.46 -25.79 -6.40
C PRO A 198 -24.26 -27.09 -6.51
N GLU A 199 -24.34 -27.86 -5.42
CA GLU A 199 -25.00 -29.16 -5.36
C GLU A 199 -26.53 -29.03 -5.41
N ALA A 200 -27.06 -27.86 -5.06
CA ALA A 200 -28.49 -27.57 -5.11
C ALA A 200 -28.95 -27.11 -6.49
N LEU A 201 -28.04 -26.83 -7.44
CA LEU A 201 -28.41 -26.34 -8.77
C LEU A 201 -28.97 -27.48 -9.63
N SER A 202 -30.28 -27.43 -9.91
CA SER A 202 -30.93 -28.35 -10.84
C SER A 202 -31.31 -27.63 -12.13
N GLY A 203 -30.58 -27.94 -13.21
CA GLY A 203 -30.81 -27.39 -14.55
C GLY A 203 -30.00 -28.14 -15.61
N SER A 204 -30.57 -28.32 -16.80
CA SER A 204 -29.87 -28.92 -17.96
C SER A 204 -29.33 -27.81 -18.86
N SER A 205 -28.28 -27.11 -18.40
CA SER A 205 -27.59 -26.10 -19.20
C SER A 205 -26.33 -26.67 -19.84
N THR A 206 -26.10 -26.32 -21.11
CA THR A 206 -24.83 -26.59 -21.81
C THR A 206 -23.66 -25.82 -21.21
N ASP A 207 -23.94 -24.72 -20.51
CA ASP A 207 -22.98 -23.78 -19.93
C ASP A 207 -22.82 -23.97 -18.41
N MET A 208 -23.34 -25.06 -17.83
CA MET A 208 -23.31 -25.30 -16.37
C MET A 208 -21.89 -25.21 -15.79
N ASN A 209 -20.87 -25.65 -16.53
CA ASN A 209 -19.48 -25.55 -16.09
C ASN A 209 -19.01 -24.08 -15.98
N LEU A 210 -19.43 -23.23 -16.92
CA LEU A 210 -19.10 -21.80 -16.93
C LEU A 210 -19.80 -21.09 -15.76
N ASP A 211 -21.09 -21.37 -15.54
CA ASP A 211 -21.84 -20.80 -14.41
C ASP A 211 -21.25 -21.20 -13.05
N LEU A 212 -20.82 -22.46 -12.90
CA LEU A 212 -20.11 -22.94 -11.71
C LEU A 212 -18.75 -22.27 -11.53
N GLU A 213 -18.03 -22.00 -12.62
CA GLU A 213 -16.80 -21.22 -12.60
C GLU A 213 -17.05 -19.78 -12.16
N HIS A 214 -18.11 -19.15 -12.64
CA HIS A 214 -18.52 -17.82 -12.22
C HIS A 214 -18.86 -17.75 -10.73
N ILE A 215 -19.58 -18.74 -10.22
CA ILE A 215 -19.90 -18.86 -8.78
C ILE A 215 -18.62 -19.01 -7.96
N ARG A 216 -17.72 -19.93 -8.36
CA ARG A 216 -16.48 -20.21 -7.62
C ARG A 216 -15.55 -18.99 -7.56
N ASN A 217 -15.52 -18.20 -8.63
CA ASN A 217 -14.61 -17.07 -8.78
C ASN A 217 -15.28 -15.72 -8.51
N ASP A 218 -16.48 -15.69 -7.92
CA ASP A 218 -17.24 -14.46 -7.60
C ASP A 218 -17.35 -13.48 -8.79
N ARG A 219 -17.61 -14.00 -10.00
CA ARG A 219 -17.65 -13.20 -11.25
C ARG A 219 -18.90 -12.32 -11.37
N PHE A 220 -19.89 -12.55 -10.51
CA PHE A 220 -21.08 -11.72 -10.34
C PHE A 220 -21.43 -11.67 -8.84
N SER A 221 -22.46 -10.91 -8.49
CA SER A 221 -22.93 -10.81 -7.10
C SER A 221 -24.44 -11.03 -7.00
N ILE A 222 -24.92 -11.36 -5.81
CA ILE A 222 -26.31 -11.74 -5.56
C ILE A 222 -26.91 -10.82 -4.49
N LEU A 223 -28.10 -10.30 -4.76
CA LEU A 223 -28.93 -9.63 -3.75
C LEU A 223 -29.84 -10.65 -3.08
N TYR A 224 -29.83 -10.63 -1.74
CA TYR A 224 -30.70 -11.46 -0.91
C TYR A 224 -31.64 -10.53 -0.12
N PRO A 225 -32.88 -10.31 -0.60
CA PRO A 225 -33.85 -9.48 0.11
C PRO A 225 -34.00 -9.89 1.59
N LEU A 226 -34.26 -8.89 2.44
CA LEU A 226 -34.20 -8.95 3.90
C LEU A 226 -32.78 -9.09 4.47
N VAL A 227 -31.94 -10.00 3.97
CA VAL A 227 -30.63 -10.28 4.57
C VAL A 227 -29.70 -9.06 4.48
N ASP A 228 -29.80 -8.30 3.40
CA ASP A 228 -29.02 -7.08 3.14
C ASP A 228 -29.43 -5.86 4.00
N ILE A 229 -30.38 -6.00 4.92
CA ILE A 229 -30.74 -4.99 5.93
C ILE A 229 -29.71 -4.95 7.07
N GLY A 230 -28.98 -6.05 7.32
CA GLY A 230 -27.99 -6.10 8.39
C GLY A 230 -26.84 -5.12 8.17
N ASN A 231 -26.63 -4.19 9.10
CA ASN A 231 -25.55 -3.20 9.05
C ASN A 231 -24.20 -3.78 9.51
N HIS A 232 -23.13 -2.99 9.42
CA HIS A 232 -21.79 -3.42 9.79
C HIS A 232 -21.16 -2.56 10.88
N ASN A 233 -20.54 -3.21 11.87
CA ASN A 233 -19.82 -2.56 12.98
C ASN A 233 -18.33 -2.95 13.07
N GLY A 234 -17.81 -3.73 12.11
CA GLY A 234 -16.41 -4.17 12.09
C GLY A 234 -16.09 -5.43 12.88
N ILE A 235 -17.03 -5.97 13.67
CA ILE A 235 -16.84 -7.14 14.54
C ILE A 235 -17.48 -8.36 13.88
N ASN A 236 -16.74 -9.46 13.76
CA ASN A 236 -17.28 -10.70 13.20
C ASN A 236 -18.01 -11.51 14.28
N GLN A 237 -19.33 -11.41 14.32
CA GLN A 237 -20.21 -12.18 15.22
C GLN A 237 -21.28 -12.97 14.47
N VAL A 238 -21.08 -13.16 13.17
CA VAL A 238 -22.06 -13.84 12.30
C VAL A 238 -21.40 -14.94 11.48
N GLU A 239 -22.19 -15.94 11.17
CA GLU A 239 -21.87 -16.99 10.22
C GLU A 239 -22.83 -16.86 9.04
N TRP A 240 -22.27 -16.92 7.83
CA TRP A 240 -22.99 -17.00 6.57
C TRP A 240 -23.15 -18.48 6.22
N ARG A 241 -24.36 -19.01 6.37
CA ARG A 241 -24.63 -20.44 6.21
C ARG A 241 -25.47 -20.68 4.97
N LYS A 242 -25.03 -21.63 4.15
CA LYS A 242 -25.78 -22.11 2.98
C LYS A 242 -26.52 -23.38 3.36
N ASP A 243 -27.76 -23.52 2.91
CA ASP A 243 -28.54 -24.74 3.10
C ASP A 243 -28.99 -25.29 1.73
N PRO A 244 -28.41 -26.43 1.28
CA PRO A 244 -28.77 -27.02 -0.01
C PRO A 244 -30.16 -27.67 0.01
N ILE A 245 -30.70 -28.03 1.18
CA ILE A 245 -32.01 -28.69 1.30
C ILE A 245 -33.12 -27.65 1.18
N SER A 246 -32.96 -26.52 1.88
CA SER A 246 -33.93 -25.41 1.79
C SER A 246 -33.62 -24.41 0.67
N GLU A 247 -32.58 -24.66 -0.12
CA GLU A 247 -32.13 -23.81 -1.24
C GLU A 247 -32.04 -22.33 -0.81
N SER A 248 -31.33 -22.09 0.30
CA SER A 248 -31.35 -20.80 0.98
C SER A 248 -30.02 -20.39 1.58
N PHE A 249 -29.95 -19.09 1.91
CA PHE A 249 -28.83 -18.44 2.56
C PHE A 249 -29.26 -17.81 3.89
N ASP A 250 -28.56 -18.17 4.98
CA ASP A 250 -28.85 -17.78 6.35
C ASP A 250 -27.75 -16.86 6.92
N LEU A 251 -28.19 -15.82 7.63
CA LEU A 251 -27.37 -15.05 8.55
C LEU A 251 -27.59 -15.56 9.98
N VAL A 252 -26.59 -16.23 10.54
CA VAL A 252 -26.64 -16.80 11.89
C VAL A 252 -25.79 -15.96 12.83
N HIS A 253 -26.32 -15.54 13.98
CA HIS A 253 -25.53 -14.82 14.98
C HIS A 253 -24.80 -15.79 15.91
N SER A 254 -23.47 -15.79 15.86
CA SER A 254 -22.64 -16.78 16.56
C SER A 254 -22.50 -16.52 18.06
N ALA A 255 -22.62 -15.26 18.50
CA ALA A 255 -22.39 -14.83 19.88
C ALA A 255 -23.67 -14.54 20.70
N GLY A 256 -24.85 -14.57 20.06
CA GLY A 256 -26.11 -14.07 20.64
C GLY A 256 -26.17 -12.54 20.72
N VAL A 257 -27.36 -12.00 21.00
CA VAL A 257 -27.62 -10.54 21.03
C VAL A 257 -28.53 -10.20 22.20
N LEU A 258 -28.24 -9.15 22.95
CA LEU A 258 -29.08 -8.73 24.07
C LEU A 258 -30.36 -8.03 23.56
N GLN A 259 -31.43 -8.13 24.35
CA GLN A 259 -32.64 -7.36 24.10
C GLN A 259 -32.33 -5.87 23.96
N GLY A 260 -32.85 -5.26 22.89
CA GLY A 260 -32.70 -3.84 22.61
C GLY A 260 -31.54 -3.50 21.67
N ASP A 261 -30.55 -4.39 21.53
CA ASP A 261 -29.36 -4.14 20.72
C ASP A 261 -29.64 -4.33 19.22
N GLN A 262 -28.88 -3.59 18.41
CA GLN A 262 -28.86 -3.77 16.96
C GLN A 262 -28.15 -5.08 16.62
N ILE A 263 -28.70 -5.83 15.66
CA ILE A 263 -28.11 -7.06 15.15
C ILE A 263 -27.32 -6.71 13.88
N TYR A 264 -26.00 -6.85 13.95
CA TYR A 264 -25.09 -6.51 12.86
C TYR A 264 -24.77 -7.75 12.00
N ASN A 265 -24.56 -7.50 10.70
CA ASN A 265 -23.87 -8.38 9.78
C ASN A 265 -22.36 -8.03 9.74
N TYR A 266 -21.56 -8.86 9.09
CA TYR A 266 -20.14 -8.64 8.87
C TYR A 266 -19.83 -8.56 7.37
N TYR A 267 -19.60 -7.34 6.86
CA TYR A 267 -19.30 -7.10 5.44
C TYR A 267 -17.90 -7.58 5.01
N GLY A 268 -17.10 -8.08 5.96
CA GLY A 268 -15.71 -8.45 5.76
C GLY A 268 -14.73 -7.53 6.49
N ASN A 269 -13.45 -7.86 6.36
CA ASN A 269 -12.35 -7.16 7.02
C ASN A 269 -11.93 -5.91 6.23
N LYS A 270 -12.83 -4.93 6.12
CA LYS A 270 -12.67 -3.76 5.24
C LYS A 270 -12.00 -2.59 5.96
N SER A 271 -11.13 -1.87 5.24
CA SER A 271 -10.57 -0.59 5.67
C SER A 271 -11.60 0.52 5.62
N ASN A 272 -11.35 1.62 6.33
CA ASN A 272 -12.19 2.82 6.26
C ASN A 272 -12.22 3.46 4.87
N SER A 273 -11.19 3.25 4.04
CA SER A 273 -11.21 3.67 2.63
C SER A 273 -12.25 2.87 1.84
N GLU A 274 -12.23 1.53 1.98
CA GLU A 274 -13.20 0.65 1.31
C GLU A 274 -14.63 0.86 1.81
N LEU A 275 -14.81 1.06 3.12
CA LEU A 275 -16.12 1.34 3.71
C LEU A 275 -16.66 2.69 3.24
N LEU A 276 -15.83 3.72 3.19
CA LEU A 276 -16.27 5.03 2.72
C LEU A 276 -16.66 4.97 1.24
N VAL A 277 -15.77 4.43 0.41
CA VAL A 277 -15.96 4.38 -1.05
C VAL A 277 -17.08 3.41 -1.46
N GLY A 278 -17.23 2.27 -0.79
CA GLY A 278 -18.23 1.24 -1.13
C GLY A 278 -19.58 1.39 -0.42
N TYR A 279 -19.60 1.99 0.77
CA TYR A 279 -20.77 1.95 1.67
C TYR A 279 -21.14 3.32 2.26
N GLY A 280 -20.33 4.36 2.07
CA GLY A 280 -20.65 5.73 2.51
C GLY A 280 -20.44 6.01 4.00
N PHE A 281 -19.68 5.17 4.72
CA PHE A 281 -19.39 5.40 6.14
C PHE A 281 -17.96 4.95 6.52
N ILE A 282 -17.50 5.36 7.69
CA ILE A 282 -16.25 4.88 8.31
C ILE A 282 -16.52 4.36 9.72
N LEU A 283 -15.71 3.40 10.17
CA LEU A 283 -15.76 2.90 11.54
C LEU A 283 -14.87 3.74 12.46
N PRO A 284 -15.32 4.02 13.70
CA PRO A 284 -14.57 4.82 14.63
C PRO A 284 -13.43 4.00 15.25
N LYS A 285 -12.31 4.66 15.53
CA LYS A 285 -11.04 4.01 15.94
C LYS A 285 -11.11 3.28 17.28
N ASP A 286 -12.03 3.70 18.15
CA ASP A 286 -12.25 3.21 19.51
C ASP A 286 -13.07 1.92 19.55
N LEU A 287 -13.90 1.66 18.53
CA LEU A 287 -14.63 0.41 18.38
C LEU A 287 -13.76 -0.66 17.69
N VAL A 288 -13.38 -0.41 16.43
CA VAL A 288 -12.47 -1.26 15.66
C VAL A 288 -11.64 -0.35 14.76
N ASN A 289 -10.32 -0.34 14.96
CA ASN A 289 -9.44 0.50 14.17
C ASN A 289 -9.26 -0.08 12.75
N ARG A 290 -9.94 0.52 11.78
CA ARG A 290 -9.87 0.19 10.34
C ARG A 290 -9.14 1.25 9.51
N ASN A 291 -8.37 2.11 10.17
CA ASN A 291 -7.65 3.18 9.50
C ASN A 291 -6.42 2.62 8.78
N VAL A 292 -6.44 2.70 7.45
CA VAL A 292 -5.35 2.29 6.57
C VAL A 292 -5.03 3.45 5.64
N ALA A 293 -3.75 3.72 5.44
CA ALA A 293 -3.28 4.54 4.32
C ALA A 293 -2.56 3.63 3.32
N ASN A 294 -2.52 3.97 2.03
CA ASN A 294 -1.82 3.16 1.02
C ASN A 294 -0.65 3.94 0.43
N LEU A 295 0.51 3.29 0.37
CA LEU A 295 1.68 3.76 -0.35
C LEU A 295 1.79 3.01 -1.67
N LYS A 296 1.88 3.75 -2.77
CA LYS A 296 2.14 3.20 -4.09
C LYS A 296 3.58 3.48 -4.49
N LEU A 297 4.28 2.45 -4.97
CA LEU A 297 5.61 2.54 -5.55
C LEU A 297 5.56 2.33 -7.07
N THR A 298 6.56 2.87 -7.77
CA THR A 298 6.75 2.72 -9.21
C THR A 298 8.18 2.26 -9.50
N PRO A 299 8.50 0.99 -9.21
CA PRO A 299 9.84 0.45 -9.41
C PRO A 299 10.21 0.32 -10.90
N GLU A 300 11.49 0.47 -11.21
CA GLU A 300 12.02 0.19 -12.55
C GLU A 300 12.09 -1.32 -12.83
N HIS A 301 12.19 -1.67 -14.11
CA HIS A 301 12.19 -3.05 -14.58
C HIS A 301 13.23 -3.95 -13.88
N ASN A 302 14.46 -3.45 -13.64
CA ASN A 302 15.52 -4.23 -12.98
C ASN A 302 15.21 -4.54 -11.51
N ALA A 303 14.51 -3.64 -10.82
CA ALA A 303 14.06 -3.85 -9.45
C ALA A 303 12.91 -4.87 -9.41
N ILE A 304 11.98 -4.79 -10.37
CA ILE A 304 10.89 -5.77 -10.54
C ILE A 304 11.45 -7.17 -10.80
N GLN A 305 12.45 -7.30 -11.68
CA GLN A 305 13.10 -8.59 -11.94
C GLN A 305 13.77 -9.17 -10.71
N LEU A 306 14.53 -8.35 -9.97
CA LEU A 306 15.16 -8.78 -8.72
C LEU A 306 14.10 -9.20 -7.69
N ARG A 307 13.04 -8.40 -7.52
CA ARG A 307 11.92 -8.74 -6.63
C ARG A 307 11.31 -10.09 -6.99
N ARG A 308 11.00 -10.30 -8.27
CA ARG A 308 10.39 -11.55 -8.78
C ARG A 308 11.33 -12.76 -8.73
N SER A 309 12.64 -12.57 -8.58
CA SER A 309 13.58 -13.68 -8.33
C SER A 309 13.61 -14.16 -6.88
N GLN A 310 13.08 -13.39 -5.93
CA GLN A 310 13.02 -13.78 -4.52
C GLN A 310 11.88 -14.77 -4.25
N ASN A 311 12.05 -15.66 -3.28
CA ASN A 311 11.05 -16.64 -2.87
C ASN A 311 10.16 -16.17 -1.71
N CYS A 312 10.49 -15.03 -1.12
CA CYS A 312 9.87 -14.59 0.13
C CYS A 312 8.72 -13.61 -0.08
N HIS A 313 8.13 -13.57 -1.28
CA HIS A 313 6.98 -12.73 -1.62
C HIS A 313 5.80 -13.52 -2.15
N ILE A 314 4.61 -13.01 -1.87
CA ILE A 314 3.39 -13.52 -2.48
C ILE A 314 3.39 -13.07 -3.93
N ARG A 315 3.26 -14.03 -4.86
CA ARG A 315 3.13 -13.69 -6.29
C ARG A 315 1.87 -12.87 -6.49
N PRO A 316 1.93 -11.75 -7.23
CA PRO A 316 0.77 -10.91 -7.46
C PRO A 316 -0.33 -11.71 -8.18
N ASP A 317 -1.60 -11.38 -7.90
CA ASP A 317 -2.71 -11.90 -8.69
C ASP A 317 -2.56 -11.40 -10.12
N PRO A 318 -2.47 -12.28 -11.13
CA PRO A 318 -2.38 -11.87 -12.54
C PRO A 318 -3.54 -10.99 -13.00
N ARG A 319 -4.68 -11.03 -12.29
CA ARG A 319 -5.87 -10.22 -12.57
C ARG A 319 -5.78 -8.80 -11.99
N GLN A 320 -4.86 -8.56 -11.05
CA GLN A 320 -4.68 -7.29 -10.36
C GLN A 320 -3.19 -6.92 -10.26
N PRO A 321 -2.49 -6.78 -11.41
CA PRO A 321 -1.05 -6.50 -11.42
C PRO A 321 -0.67 -5.19 -10.71
N GLU A 322 -1.59 -4.22 -10.63
CA GLU A 322 -1.37 -2.95 -9.93
C GLU A 322 -1.22 -3.09 -8.40
N GLU A 323 -1.68 -4.18 -7.81
CA GLU A 323 -1.59 -4.42 -6.36
C GLU A 323 -0.18 -4.84 -5.93
N GLU A 324 0.64 -5.35 -6.86
CA GLU A 324 2.03 -5.79 -6.60
C GLU A 324 2.88 -4.69 -5.94
N PHE A 325 2.57 -3.42 -6.20
CA PHE A 325 3.34 -2.26 -5.75
C PHE A 325 2.52 -1.30 -4.87
N MET A 326 1.43 -1.79 -4.28
CA MET A 326 0.61 -1.04 -3.34
C MET A 326 0.70 -1.66 -1.95
N PHE A 327 1.15 -0.88 -0.97
CA PHE A 327 1.39 -1.34 0.39
C PHE A 327 0.52 -0.58 1.37
N ALA A 328 -0.20 -1.31 2.21
CA ALA A 328 -0.96 -0.74 3.30
C ALA A 328 -0.02 -0.20 4.40
N VAL A 329 -0.42 0.90 5.01
CA VAL A 329 0.15 1.48 6.22
C VAL A 329 -0.92 1.41 7.29
N GLN A 330 -0.59 0.79 8.41
CA GLN A 330 -1.50 0.50 9.50
C GLN A 330 -0.86 0.90 10.84
N PRO A 331 -1.68 1.14 11.88
CA PRO A 331 -1.17 1.35 13.22
C PRO A 331 -0.33 0.14 13.70
N PRO A 332 0.75 0.35 14.46
CA PRO A 332 1.67 -0.73 14.90
C PRO A 332 0.98 -1.88 15.65
N SER A 333 -0.15 -1.61 16.30
CA SER A 333 -0.94 -2.58 17.06
C SER A 333 -1.78 -3.54 16.19
N ALA A 334 -1.82 -3.34 14.87
CA ALA A 334 -2.61 -4.15 13.96
C ALA A 334 -2.00 -5.54 13.71
N ASN A 335 -0.68 -5.66 13.80
CA ASN A 335 0.01 -6.94 13.58
C ASN A 335 0.17 -7.68 14.90
N GLY A 336 -0.24 -8.96 14.89
CA GLY A 336 -0.16 -9.82 16.07
C GLY A 336 1.27 -10.09 16.53
N PRO A 337 1.44 -10.70 17.72
CA PRO A 337 2.75 -11.02 18.31
C PRO A 337 3.61 -12.02 17.49
N GLN A 338 3.07 -12.55 16.38
CA GLN A 338 3.73 -13.50 15.47
C GLN A 338 4.48 -12.82 14.31
N ASP A 339 4.39 -11.49 14.18
CA ASP A 339 5.15 -10.75 13.14
C ASP A 339 6.65 -10.74 13.48
N SER A 340 7.46 -11.45 12.68
CA SER A 340 8.90 -11.61 12.90
C SER A 340 9.73 -10.38 12.56
N ARG A 341 9.12 -9.35 11.96
CA ARG A 341 9.80 -8.11 11.56
C ARG A 341 10.10 -7.23 12.78
N ILE A 342 11.10 -6.35 12.65
CA ILE A 342 11.40 -5.33 13.66
C ILE A 342 10.20 -4.36 13.84
N LEU A 343 10.08 -3.75 15.02
CA LEU A 343 8.92 -2.94 15.40
C LEU A 343 8.61 -1.83 14.38
N GLU A 344 9.66 -1.20 13.87
CA GLU A 344 9.62 -0.08 12.93
C GLU A 344 8.96 -0.47 11.59
N PHE A 345 9.06 -1.73 11.18
CA PHE A 345 8.51 -2.20 9.91
C PHE A 345 7.09 -2.76 10.01
N ARG A 346 6.58 -2.99 11.23
CA ARG A 346 5.25 -3.60 11.45
C ARG A 346 4.11 -2.70 11.02
N SER A 347 4.33 -1.39 10.90
CA SER A 347 3.29 -0.48 10.40
C SER A 347 3.04 -0.63 8.89
N PHE A 348 3.86 -1.40 8.17
CA PHE A 348 3.78 -1.53 6.71
C PHE A 348 3.34 -2.92 6.27
N GLY A 349 2.63 -2.97 5.15
CA GLY A 349 2.30 -4.20 4.44
C GLY A 349 3.56 -4.98 4.10
N GLU A 350 3.46 -6.31 4.15
CA GLU A 350 4.59 -7.21 3.87
C GLU A 350 5.17 -6.96 2.48
N GLY A 351 6.50 -6.96 2.40
CA GLY A 351 7.25 -6.79 1.16
C GLY A 351 7.55 -5.34 0.76
N LEU A 352 7.07 -4.33 1.50
CA LEU A 352 7.38 -2.92 1.20
C LEU A 352 8.89 -2.67 1.30
N VAL A 353 9.48 -3.06 2.43
CA VAL A 353 10.91 -2.85 2.69
C VAL A 353 11.73 -3.71 1.74
N ASP A 354 11.30 -4.96 1.49
CA ASP A 354 11.98 -5.84 0.54
C ASP A 354 12.03 -5.26 -0.87
N LEU A 355 10.91 -4.71 -1.37
CA LEU A 355 10.85 -4.09 -2.68
C LEU A 355 11.75 -2.85 -2.75
N ILE A 356 11.75 -2.00 -1.73
CA ILE A 356 12.63 -0.82 -1.72
C ILE A 356 14.09 -1.26 -1.66
N CYS A 357 14.44 -2.31 -0.91
CA CYS A 357 15.77 -2.92 -0.95
C CYS A 357 16.12 -3.39 -2.37
N CYS A 358 15.20 -4.01 -3.11
CA CYS A 358 15.43 -4.35 -4.53
C CYS A 358 15.63 -3.14 -5.44
N ILE A 359 14.97 -2.01 -5.15
CA ILE A 359 15.12 -0.75 -5.88
C ILE A 359 16.52 -0.18 -5.66
N VAL A 360 17.02 -0.21 -4.42
CA VAL A 360 18.26 0.48 -4.04
C VAL A 360 19.50 -0.41 -3.99
N ALA A 361 19.35 -1.73 -4.11
CA ALA A 361 20.44 -2.68 -3.99
C ALA A 361 21.60 -2.35 -4.95
N ASN A 362 22.79 -2.21 -4.38
CA ASN A 362 24.04 -2.04 -5.12
C ASN A 362 24.47 -3.38 -5.77
N GLU A 363 25.60 -3.41 -6.47
CA GLU A 363 26.06 -4.62 -7.16
C GLU A 363 26.30 -5.78 -6.17
N ARG A 364 26.94 -5.51 -5.03
CA ARG A 364 27.22 -6.51 -3.99
C ARG A 364 25.94 -7.09 -3.36
N GLU A 365 25.00 -6.24 -2.99
CA GLU A 365 23.72 -6.61 -2.37
C GLU A 365 22.83 -7.35 -3.35
N ARG A 366 22.79 -6.91 -4.61
CA ARG A 366 22.07 -7.63 -5.68
C ARG A 366 22.63 -9.04 -5.86
N SER A 367 23.95 -9.18 -5.89
CA SER A 367 24.62 -10.50 -5.95
C SER A 367 24.24 -11.37 -4.75
N TYR A 368 24.22 -10.79 -3.54
CA TYR A 368 23.79 -11.48 -2.32
C TYR A 368 22.33 -11.95 -2.42
N MET A 369 21.40 -11.07 -2.82
CA MET A 369 19.97 -11.40 -2.95
C MET A 369 19.70 -12.47 -4.02
N LEU A 370 20.44 -12.47 -5.13
CA LEU A 370 20.35 -13.49 -6.17
C LEU A 370 20.87 -14.86 -5.71
N ARG A 371 21.90 -14.87 -4.86
CA ARG A 371 22.47 -16.10 -4.30
C ARG A 371 21.58 -16.72 -3.23
N PHE A 372 20.86 -15.89 -2.47
CA PHE A 372 20.02 -16.30 -1.36
C PHE A 372 18.57 -15.81 -1.57
N PRO A 373 17.83 -16.35 -2.57
CA PRO A 373 16.50 -15.86 -2.95
C PRO A 373 15.46 -16.00 -1.83
N GLU A 374 15.69 -16.85 -0.83
CA GLU A 374 14.86 -17.02 0.36
C GLU A 374 14.97 -15.86 1.37
N ILE A 375 16.00 -15.02 1.27
CA ILE A 375 16.19 -13.90 2.20
C ILE A 375 15.17 -12.81 1.94
N CYS A 376 14.51 -12.41 3.03
CA CYS A 376 13.59 -11.28 3.09
C CYS A 376 14.20 -10.19 3.98
N PRO A 377 14.73 -9.09 3.39
CA PRO A 377 15.32 -7.98 4.14
C PRO A 377 14.52 -7.55 5.38
N GLU A 378 13.19 -7.46 5.26
CA GLU A 378 12.33 -6.99 6.34
C GLU A 378 12.17 -7.97 7.51
N ARG A 379 12.46 -9.27 7.28
CA ARG A 379 12.34 -10.37 8.25
C ARG A 379 13.69 -10.81 8.83
N ILE A 380 14.80 -10.18 8.44
CA ILE A 380 16.09 -10.42 9.08
C ILE A 380 16.01 -9.95 10.53
N ALA A 381 16.37 -10.82 11.49
CA ALA A 381 16.26 -10.51 12.91
C ALA A 381 17.10 -9.29 13.34
N GLN A 382 18.27 -9.13 12.74
CA GLN A 382 19.16 -7.98 12.92
C GLN A 382 19.50 -7.38 11.55
N PRO A 383 18.58 -6.64 10.91
CA PRO A 383 18.73 -6.26 9.50
C PRO A 383 19.90 -5.27 9.30
N PHE A 384 20.19 -4.45 10.32
CA PHE A 384 21.32 -3.51 10.33
C PHE A 384 22.68 -4.16 10.65
N GLN A 385 22.70 -5.47 10.88
CA GLN A 385 23.91 -6.28 11.05
C GLN A 385 24.02 -7.34 9.95
N SER A 386 23.36 -7.10 8.81
CA SER A 386 23.34 -8.01 7.67
C SER A 386 24.13 -7.45 6.49
N PRO A 387 24.50 -8.30 5.51
CA PRO A 387 25.06 -7.84 4.23
C PRO A 387 24.18 -6.87 3.44
N LEU A 388 22.91 -6.71 3.83
CA LEU A 388 21.94 -5.80 3.22
C LEU A 388 21.72 -4.53 4.06
N CYS A 389 22.57 -4.28 5.07
CA CYS A 389 22.43 -3.16 6.00
C CYS A 389 22.26 -1.80 5.30
N ARG A 390 23.09 -1.51 4.29
CA ARG A 390 23.02 -0.26 3.51
C ARG A 390 21.70 -0.14 2.74
N ALA A 391 21.28 -1.19 2.02
CA ALA A 391 19.97 -1.20 1.37
C ALA A 391 18.80 -1.00 2.35
N VAL A 392 18.83 -1.65 3.52
CA VAL A 392 17.76 -1.52 4.52
C VAL A 392 17.71 -0.13 5.14
N ILE A 393 18.86 0.47 5.47
CA ILE A 393 18.88 1.83 6.02
C ILE A 393 18.47 2.87 4.98
N GLN A 394 18.91 2.71 3.72
CA GLN A 394 18.44 3.57 2.63
C GLN A 394 16.93 3.41 2.40
N ALA A 395 16.41 2.18 2.46
CA ALA A 395 14.99 1.92 2.36
C ALA A 395 14.20 2.62 3.47
N THR A 396 14.74 2.61 4.70
CA THR A 396 14.16 3.33 5.85
C THR A 396 14.02 4.83 5.56
N PHE A 397 15.08 5.48 5.05
CA PHE A 397 15.04 6.90 4.67
C PHE A 397 14.08 7.21 3.52
N ILE A 398 13.97 6.32 2.53
CA ILE A 398 13.02 6.46 1.43
C ILE A 398 11.59 6.38 1.95
N ILE A 399 11.29 5.44 2.85
CA ILE A 399 9.96 5.32 3.47
C ILE A 399 9.64 6.59 4.28
N GLN A 400 10.58 7.08 5.10
CA GLN A 400 10.39 8.33 5.85
C GLN A 400 10.07 9.51 4.93
N SER A 401 10.85 9.68 3.87
CA SER A 401 10.67 10.76 2.90
C SER A 401 9.33 10.64 2.18
N LYS A 402 8.93 9.41 1.82
CA LYS A 402 7.63 9.15 1.19
C LYS A 402 6.47 9.45 2.13
N LEU A 403 6.55 9.02 3.39
CA LEU A 403 5.54 9.33 4.41
C LEU A 403 5.42 10.83 4.64
N ALA A 404 6.54 11.53 4.81
CA ALA A 404 6.57 12.98 5.00
C ALA A 404 5.95 13.71 3.80
N TYR A 405 6.28 13.29 2.57
CA TYR A 405 5.68 13.83 1.35
C TYR A 405 4.16 13.63 1.29
N GLU A 406 3.65 12.42 1.59
CA GLU A 406 2.20 12.17 1.58
C GLU A 406 1.48 12.96 2.68
N ILE A 407 2.09 13.10 3.88
CA ILE A 407 1.56 13.94 4.97
C ILE A 407 1.44 15.40 4.51
N ASP A 408 2.54 15.98 4.02
CA ASP A 408 2.58 17.37 3.55
C ASP A 408 1.58 17.62 2.41
N LYS A 409 1.48 16.68 1.45
CA LYS A 409 0.49 16.75 0.37
C LYS A 409 -0.94 16.79 0.90
N ILE A 410 -1.29 15.87 1.81
CA ILE A 410 -2.66 15.79 2.38
C ILE A 410 -2.97 17.05 3.21
N GLU A 411 -1.99 17.58 3.94
CA GLU A 411 -2.12 18.81 4.74
C GLU A 411 -2.31 20.05 3.85
N LYS A 412 -1.48 20.23 2.82
CA LYS A 412 -1.58 21.36 1.89
C LYS A 412 -2.93 21.40 1.18
N ILE A 413 -3.38 20.26 0.66
CA ILE A 413 -4.70 20.15 0.04
C ILE A 413 -5.80 20.38 1.09
N GLY A 414 -5.62 19.84 2.31
CA GLY A 414 -6.58 20.04 3.39
C GLY A 414 -6.72 21.49 3.82
N ALA A 415 -5.63 22.26 3.82
CA ALA A 415 -5.60 23.67 4.18
C ALA A 415 -6.30 24.57 3.14
N SER A 416 -6.39 24.14 1.88
CA SER A 416 -7.18 24.83 0.86
C SER A 416 -8.68 24.57 0.96
N LEU A 417 -9.11 23.56 1.73
CA LEU A 417 -10.53 23.27 1.93
C LEU A 417 -11.15 24.24 2.96
N GLY A 418 -12.38 24.68 2.70
CA GLY A 418 -13.17 25.45 3.65
C GLY A 418 -13.69 24.61 4.83
N PRO A 419 -14.32 25.24 5.84
CA PRO A 419 -15.00 24.50 6.91
C PRO A 419 -16.14 23.64 6.32
N PRO A 420 -16.38 22.43 6.86
CA PRO A 420 -17.39 21.53 6.31
C PRO A 420 -18.79 22.13 6.49
N GLN A 421 -19.59 22.12 5.42
CA GLN A 421 -20.94 22.68 5.38
C GLN A 421 -22.04 21.64 5.57
N ASN A 422 -21.70 20.36 5.41
CA ASN A 422 -22.64 19.25 5.52
C ASN A 422 -21.98 17.98 6.07
N PHE A 423 -22.77 16.91 6.19
CA PHE A 423 -22.32 15.63 6.72
C PHE A 423 -21.24 14.97 5.85
N ASN A 424 -21.36 15.00 4.52
CA ASN A 424 -20.40 14.38 3.60
C ASN A 424 -19.01 15.01 3.76
N GLN A 425 -18.95 16.35 3.76
CA GLN A 425 -17.70 17.09 3.96
C GLN A 425 -17.11 16.83 5.36
N SER A 426 -17.95 16.74 6.38
CA SER A 426 -17.52 16.39 7.75
C SER A 426 -16.94 14.97 7.83
N LEU A 427 -17.58 14.01 7.15
CA LEU A 427 -17.14 12.62 7.05
C LEU A 427 -15.79 12.53 6.30
N ALA A 428 -15.65 13.24 5.19
CA ALA A 428 -14.43 13.30 4.40
C ALA A 428 -13.25 13.91 5.19
N LEU A 429 -13.49 15.00 5.94
CA LEU A 429 -12.47 15.59 6.82
C LEU A 429 -12.08 14.66 7.97
N ASN A 430 -13.05 13.97 8.56
CA ASN A 430 -12.76 12.97 9.60
C ASN A 430 -11.87 11.85 9.05
N TYR A 431 -12.23 11.29 7.88
CA TYR A 431 -11.43 10.28 7.19
C TYR A 431 -10.00 10.79 6.88
N ARG A 432 -9.87 12.02 6.37
CA ARG A 432 -8.57 12.67 6.12
C ARG A 432 -7.72 12.75 7.40
N GLY A 433 -8.31 13.19 8.51
CA GLY A 433 -7.64 13.28 9.80
C GLY A 433 -7.17 11.92 10.33
N LEU A 434 -7.98 10.88 10.15
CA LEU A 434 -7.61 9.51 10.50
C LEU A 434 -6.44 9.00 9.64
N GLN A 435 -6.44 9.28 8.34
CA GLN A 435 -5.34 8.93 7.43
C GLN A 435 -4.03 9.62 7.82
N LEU A 436 -4.07 10.92 8.11
CA LEU A 436 -2.91 11.68 8.61
C LEU A 436 -2.38 11.09 9.91
N THR A 437 -3.28 10.70 10.82
CA THR A 437 -2.90 10.07 12.08
C THR A 437 -2.16 8.75 11.82
N THR A 438 -2.68 7.88 10.95
CA THR A 438 -2.03 6.62 10.58
C THR A 438 -0.64 6.84 9.99
N LEU A 439 -0.47 7.77 9.05
CA LEU A 439 0.82 8.07 8.41
C LEU A 439 1.84 8.60 9.43
N ARG A 440 1.44 9.54 10.29
CA ARG A 440 2.33 10.10 11.32
C ARG A 440 2.75 9.06 12.36
N SER A 441 1.83 8.17 12.76
CA SER A 441 2.14 7.06 13.67
C SER A 441 3.11 6.05 13.07
N ALA A 442 3.12 5.86 11.75
CA ALA A 442 4.08 5.01 11.06
C ALA A 442 5.45 5.69 10.86
N LEU A 443 5.48 7.02 10.75
CA LEU A 443 6.72 7.79 10.59
C LEU A 443 7.55 7.86 11.87
N GLN A 444 6.90 8.04 13.03
CA GLN A 444 7.58 8.26 14.31
C GLN A 444 8.60 7.16 14.70
N PRO A 445 8.32 5.85 14.57
CA PRO A 445 9.30 4.80 14.85
C PRO A 445 10.55 4.88 13.96
N LEU A 446 10.37 5.24 12.67
CA LEU A 446 11.49 5.38 11.74
C LEU A 446 12.37 6.59 12.09
N ASP A 447 11.77 7.68 12.55
CA ASP A 447 12.51 8.85 13.06
C ASP A 447 13.33 8.48 14.29
N LEU A 448 12.75 7.74 15.24
CA LEU A 448 13.47 7.27 16.43
C LEU A 448 14.63 6.32 16.09
N LEU A 449 14.48 5.51 15.04
CA LEU A 449 15.52 4.61 14.55
C LEU A 449 16.67 5.38 13.86
N THR A 450 16.37 6.38 13.06
CA THR A 450 17.36 7.07 12.20
C THR A 450 18.07 8.24 12.87
N MET A 451 17.42 8.96 13.79
CA MET A 451 18.02 10.12 14.47
C MET A 451 19.36 9.80 15.18
N PRO A 452 19.50 8.69 15.95
CA PRO A 452 20.77 8.34 16.58
C PRO A 452 21.88 7.99 15.58
N ILE A 453 21.51 7.42 14.43
CA ILE A 453 22.45 7.01 13.39
C ILE A 453 23.09 8.25 12.74
N LEU A 454 22.29 9.29 12.52
CA LEU A 454 22.75 10.56 11.94
C LEU A 454 23.48 11.46 12.94
N ALA A 455 23.31 11.26 14.25
CA ALA A 455 23.88 12.13 15.27
C ALA A 455 25.43 12.17 15.23
N PRO A 456 26.08 13.33 15.42
CA PRO A 456 27.55 13.44 15.38
C PRO A 456 28.30 12.78 16.56
N SER A 457 27.60 12.37 17.62
CA SER A 457 28.21 11.88 18.85
C SER A 457 28.92 10.53 18.72
N HIS A 458 30.07 10.42 19.39
CA HIS A 458 30.93 9.23 19.48
C HIS A 458 30.41 8.14 20.43
N GLU A 459 29.44 8.45 21.29
CA GLU A 459 28.90 7.48 22.25
C GLU A 459 27.80 6.65 21.60
N LEU A 460 28.22 5.64 20.83
CA LEU A 460 27.35 4.52 20.52
C LEU A 460 27.03 3.82 21.84
N SER A 461 25.77 3.90 22.26
CA SER A 461 25.29 3.09 23.36
C SER A 461 25.42 1.60 22.94
N PRO A 462 26.11 0.73 23.70
CA PRO A 462 26.34 -0.67 23.34
C PRO A 462 25.05 -1.51 23.25
N LEU A 463 23.90 -0.90 23.54
CA LEU A 463 22.55 -1.47 23.42
C LEU A 463 21.80 -1.00 22.16
N SER A 464 22.44 -0.25 21.23
CA SER A 464 21.77 0.22 20.01
C SER A 464 21.40 -0.94 19.08
N PRO A 465 20.15 -1.03 18.55
CA PRO A 465 19.76 -2.05 17.59
C PRO A 465 20.56 -1.99 16.26
N THR A 466 21.23 -0.86 16.01
CA THR A 466 22.05 -0.62 14.82
C THR A 466 23.51 -1.06 14.99
N GLY A 467 23.93 -1.48 16.20
CA GLY A 467 25.31 -1.90 16.46
C GLY A 467 26.35 -0.84 16.08
N ASN A 468 27.39 -1.25 15.36
CA ASN A 468 28.46 -0.38 14.85
C ASN A 468 28.12 0.29 13.51
N LEU A 469 26.85 0.29 13.07
CA LEU A 469 26.45 1.06 11.89
C LEU A 469 26.60 2.55 12.15
N LYS A 470 27.31 3.24 11.25
CA LYS A 470 27.36 4.70 11.22
C LYS A 470 27.11 5.23 9.81
N ILE A 471 26.32 6.30 9.73
CA ILE A 471 26.16 7.09 8.51
C ILE A 471 26.97 8.38 8.69
N PHE A 472 27.94 8.60 7.82
CA PHE A 472 28.73 9.83 7.82
C PHE A 472 28.22 10.81 6.78
N SER A 473 28.09 12.09 7.18
CA SER A 473 28.05 13.21 6.23
C SER A 473 29.47 13.60 5.82
N ILE A 474 29.57 14.38 4.74
CA ILE A 474 30.89 14.81 4.25
C ILE A 474 31.60 15.72 5.27
N GLU A 475 30.84 16.61 5.94
CA GLU A 475 31.34 17.49 6.99
C GLU A 475 31.97 16.69 8.14
N GLN A 476 31.30 15.60 8.55
CA GLN A 476 31.82 14.72 9.59
C GLN A 476 33.10 14.02 9.15
N ALA A 477 33.12 13.50 7.92
CA ALA A 477 34.27 12.82 7.35
C ALA A 477 35.52 13.73 7.34
N TYR A 478 35.39 14.96 6.85
CA TYR A 478 36.49 15.92 6.82
C TYR A 478 36.84 16.51 8.19
N SER A 479 35.87 16.64 9.10
CA SER A 479 36.13 17.00 10.50
C SER A 479 36.97 15.92 11.20
N LEU A 480 36.63 14.64 11.01
CA LEU A 480 37.42 13.52 11.55
C LEU A 480 38.81 13.44 10.92
N LEU A 481 38.92 13.72 9.62
CA LEU A 481 40.23 13.82 8.96
C LEU A 481 41.08 14.94 9.57
N THR A 482 40.47 16.08 9.90
CA THR A 482 41.13 17.21 10.57
C THR A 482 41.60 16.85 11.98
N GLN A 483 40.80 16.10 12.73
CA GLN A 483 41.15 15.67 14.08
C GLN A 483 42.32 14.67 14.08
N GLN A 484 42.32 13.70 13.16
CA GLN A 484 43.32 12.63 13.15
C GLN A 484 44.57 12.98 12.34
N TYR A 485 44.45 13.78 11.28
CA TYR A 485 45.54 14.18 10.40
C TYR A 485 45.54 15.69 10.10
N PRO A 486 45.81 16.57 11.09
CA PRO A 486 45.62 18.02 10.95
C PRO A 486 46.41 18.68 9.81
N SER A 487 47.69 18.28 9.65
CA SER A 487 48.57 18.82 8.60
C SER A 487 48.07 18.44 7.21
N LEU A 488 47.75 17.17 7.01
CA LEU A 488 47.20 16.67 5.74
C LEU A 488 45.85 17.31 5.43
N SER A 489 44.97 17.42 6.42
CA SER A 489 43.67 18.05 6.28
C SER A 489 43.78 19.52 5.87
N THR A 490 44.69 20.29 6.48
CA THR A 490 44.94 21.69 6.12
C THR A 490 45.33 21.82 4.66
N THR A 491 46.24 20.97 4.18
CA THR A 491 46.63 20.95 2.76
C THR A 491 45.43 20.65 1.86
N ILE A 492 44.64 19.62 2.18
CA ILE A 492 43.48 19.25 1.35
C ILE A 492 42.45 20.39 1.30
N HIS A 493 42.11 21.01 2.43
CA HIS A 493 41.17 22.13 2.45
C HIS A 493 41.66 23.31 1.60
N ASN A 494 42.97 23.63 1.65
CA ASN A 494 43.55 24.67 0.79
C ASN A 494 43.47 24.31 -0.70
N LEU A 495 43.70 23.04 -1.06
CA LEU A 495 43.59 22.59 -2.45
C LEU A 495 42.16 22.69 -2.96
N ILE A 496 41.18 22.23 -2.18
CA ILE A 496 39.76 22.32 -2.53
C ILE A 496 39.33 23.79 -2.67
N ALA A 497 39.68 24.65 -1.70
CA ALA A 497 39.38 26.08 -1.73
C ALA A 497 39.96 26.77 -2.98
N SER A 498 41.22 26.45 -3.32
CA SER A 498 41.87 27.03 -4.50
C SER A 498 41.27 26.53 -5.82
N ASP A 499 40.82 25.28 -5.87
CA ASP A 499 40.29 24.65 -7.08
C ASP A 499 38.86 25.12 -7.37
N GLN A 500 38.07 25.32 -6.32
CA GLN A 500 36.66 25.74 -6.41
C GLN A 500 36.44 27.25 -6.24
N GLU A 501 37.51 28.02 -6.11
CA GLU A 501 37.45 29.47 -5.85
C GLU A 501 36.64 29.81 -4.57
N GLU A 502 36.69 28.92 -3.56
CA GLU A 502 35.98 29.03 -2.29
C GLU A 502 36.85 29.62 -1.18
N GLU A 503 36.23 30.34 -0.24
CA GLU A 503 36.92 30.85 0.95
C GLU A 503 37.08 29.77 2.04
N LEU A 504 38.04 29.97 2.93
CA LEU A 504 38.21 29.12 4.12
C LEU A 504 37.55 29.76 5.36
N PRO A 505 36.86 28.97 6.21
CA PRO A 505 36.63 27.52 6.11
C PRO A 505 35.66 27.16 4.98
N LEU A 506 35.85 25.99 4.37
CA LEU A 506 35.00 25.51 3.26
C LEU A 506 33.53 25.43 3.69
N ASP A 507 32.64 25.96 2.85
CA ASP A 507 31.21 25.76 2.98
C ASP A 507 30.77 24.51 2.21
N TRP A 508 30.65 23.39 2.92
CA TRP A 508 30.19 22.14 2.31
C TRP A 508 28.80 22.25 1.70
N SER A 509 27.92 23.13 2.19
CA SER A 509 26.58 23.27 1.62
C SER A 509 26.59 23.75 0.16
N VAL A 510 27.60 24.52 -0.23
CA VAL A 510 27.82 25.01 -1.60
C VAL A 510 28.45 23.90 -2.46
N LEU A 511 29.45 23.21 -1.92
CA LEU A 511 30.20 22.17 -2.64
C LEU A 511 29.40 20.89 -2.92
N LEU A 512 28.34 20.64 -2.15
CA LEU A 512 27.52 19.43 -2.24
C LEU A 512 26.68 19.34 -3.52
N GLU A 513 26.41 20.44 -4.22
CA GLU A 513 25.58 20.45 -5.42
C GLU A 513 26.27 19.73 -6.59
N ASP A 514 27.55 20.04 -6.83
CA ASP A 514 28.29 19.55 -8.01
C ASP A 514 29.42 18.56 -7.66
N TRP A 515 29.99 18.59 -6.45
CA TRP A 515 31.27 17.92 -6.17
C TRP A 515 31.20 16.87 -5.06
N ASN A 516 30.00 16.45 -4.69
CA ASN A 516 29.79 15.54 -3.56
C ASN A 516 30.52 14.19 -3.75
N PHE A 517 30.33 13.55 -4.91
CA PHE A 517 30.99 12.27 -5.22
C PHE A 517 32.51 12.43 -5.32
N THR A 518 32.98 13.55 -5.89
CA THR A 518 34.40 13.91 -5.94
C THR A 518 35.03 13.94 -4.55
N TYR A 519 34.49 14.72 -3.63
CA TYR A 519 35.11 14.90 -2.31
C TYR A 519 34.94 13.69 -1.39
N TRP A 520 33.88 12.90 -1.55
CA TRP A 520 33.81 11.58 -0.92
C TRP A 520 34.87 10.62 -1.46
N THR A 521 35.08 10.62 -2.79
CA THR A 521 36.11 9.78 -3.42
C THR A 521 37.49 10.16 -2.95
N LEU A 522 37.79 11.46 -2.86
CA LEU A 522 39.04 11.97 -2.29
C LEU A 522 39.23 11.50 -0.85
N TRP A 523 38.20 11.62 -0.02
CA TRP A 523 38.26 11.18 1.38
C TRP A 523 38.52 9.68 1.50
N VAL A 524 37.76 8.85 0.80
CA VAL A 524 37.96 7.39 0.78
C VAL A 524 39.36 7.04 0.28
N TYR A 525 39.82 7.68 -0.78
CA TYR A 525 41.17 7.49 -1.33
C TYR A 525 42.26 7.78 -0.29
N ILE A 526 42.13 8.87 0.48
CA ILE A 526 43.07 9.21 1.55
C ILE A 526 43.05 8.16 2.66
N ILE A 527 41.85 7.71 3.08
CA ILE A 527 41.73 6.66 4.09
C ILE A 527 42.40 5.36 3.62
N MET A 528 42.23 4.99 2.35
CA MET A 528 42.89 3.81 1.78
C MET A 528 44.42 3.96 1.74
N LEU A 529 44.95 5.15 1.43
CA LEU A 529 46.38 5.43 1.52
C LEU A 529 46.91 5.35 2.97
N LYS A 530 46.06 5.58 3.97
CA LYS A 530 46.38 5.46 5.39
C LYS A 530 46.07 4.10 6.00
N GLN A 531 45.72 3.09 5.21
CA GLN A 531 45.29 1.77 5.72
C GLN A 531 46.31 1.08 6.65
N SER A 532 47.61 1.38 6.52
CA SER A 532 48.64 0.86 7.43
C SER A 532 48.59 1.43 8.85
N ASP A 533 47.81 2.48 9.09
CA ASP A 533 47.64 3.18 10.37
C ASP A 533 46.36 2.72 11.09
N GLU A 534 46.24 1.41 11.31
CA GLU A 534 45.00 0.77 11.81
C GLU A 534 44.50 1.37 13.13
N LYS A 535 45.39 1.79 14.03
CA LYS A 535 45.01 2.39 15.32
C LYS A 535 44.31 3.74 15.15
N THR A 536 44.83 4.59 14.27
CA THR A 536 44.26 5.91 14.01
C THR A 536 42.95 5.78 13.23
N LEU A 537 42.88 4.85 12.27
CA LEU A 537 41.64 4.55 11.55
C LEU A 537 40.55 3.97 12.46
N ALA A 538 40.92 3.11 13.42
CA ALA A 538 39.98 2.62 14.43
C ALA A 538 39.45 3.74 15.35
N ALA A 539 40.23 4.81 15.56
CA ALA A 539 39.78 6.00 16.28
C ALA A 539 38.80 6.85 15.46
N ILE A 540 38.83 6.79 14.12
CA ILE A 540 37.78 7.35 13.25
C ILE A 540 36.53 6.50 13.36
N HIS A 541 36.65 5.20 13.11
CA HIS A 541 35.56 4.24 13.27
C HIS A 541 36.11 2.79 13.34
N PRO A 542 35.66 1.94 14.29
CA PRO A 542 36.21 0.60 14.47
C PRO A 542 36.03 -0.31 13.24
N ALA A 543 34.94 -0.14 12.49
CA ALA A 543 34.66 -0.94 11.30
C ALA A 543 35.39 -0.44 10.02
N LEU A 544 36.08 0.70 10.04
CA LEU A 544 36.55 1.38 8.81
C LEU A 544 37.49 0.52 7.95
N VAL A 545 38.47 -0.13 8.59
CA VAL A 545 39.45 -0.98 7.89
C VAL A 545 38.79 -2.20 7.25
N GLN A 546 37.86 -2.84 7.97
CA GLN A 546 37.16 -4.01 7.47
C GLN A 546 36.11 -3.63 6.42
N TRP A 547 35.43 -2.50 6.58
CA TRP A 547 34.50 -1.94 5.61
C TRP A 547 35.14 -1.73 4.23
N ILE A 548 36.39 -1.21 4.17
CA ILE A 548 37.15 -1.09 2.91
C ILE A 548 37.41 -2.46 2.27
N LYS A 549 37.77 -3.45 3.07
CA LYS A 549 38.02 -4.83 2.58
C LYS A 549 36.73 -5.46 2.05
N ASP A 550 35.64 -5.33 2.81
CA ASP A 550 34.35 -5.93 2.50
C ASP A 550 33.70 -5.30 1.27
N GLY A 551 33.76 -3.96 1.16
CA GLY A 551 33.09 -3.19 0.12
C GLY A 551 33.63 -3.41 -1.30
N THR A 552 34.74 -4.14 -1.43
CA THR A 552 35.36 -4.49 -2.72
C THR A 552 35.17 -5.96 -3.09
N SER A 553 34.42 -6.71 -2.28
CA SER A 553 34.13 -8.14 -2.46
C SER A 553 32.68 -8.38 -2.91
N ILE A 554 32.46 -9.44 -3.71
CA ILE A 554 31.11 -9.90 -4.09
C ILE A 554 30.82 -11.28 -3.52
N PHE A 555 29.52 -11.58 -3.35
CA PHE A 555 29.06 -12.86 -2.83
C PHE A 555 28.90 -13.93 -3.94
N GLY A 556 29.90 -14.15 -4.80
CA GLY A 556 29.79 -15.17 -5.85
C GLY A 556 31.00 -15.24 -6.79
N SER A 557 30.90 -16.07 -7.84
CA SER A 557 31.86 -16.08 -8.94
C SER A 557 31.75 -14.77 -9.73
N LEU A 558 32.85 -14.04 -9.80
CA LEU A 558 32.97 -12.79 -10.56
C LEU A 558 32.60 -13.04 -12.03
N PRO A 559 31.73 -12.23 -12.65
CA PRO A 559 31.64 -12.18 -14.10
C PRO A 559 33.06 -11.97 -14.67
N GLU A 560 33.41 -12.62 -15.78
CA GLU A 560 34.77 -12.55 -16.37
C GLU A 560 35.22 -11.11 -16.69
N SER A 561 34.28 -10.16 -16.80
CA SER A 561 34.51 -8.74 -17.04
C SER A 561 34.48 -7.83 -15.79
N TRP A 562 34.23 -8.36 -14.59
CA TRP A 562 34.07 -7.54 -13.39
C TRP A 562 35.44 -7.24 -12.76
N ASN A 563 35.89 -6.00 -12.93
CA ASN A 563 37.03 -5.46 -12.21
C ASN A 563 36.68 -4.03 -11.76
N PRO A 564 36.32 -3.82 -10.48
CA PRO A 564 35.88 -2.52 -9.98
C PRO A 564 36.97 -1.46 -10.05
N ALA A 565 38.23 -1.87 -10.21
CA ALA A 565 39.37 -0.98 -10.29
C ALA A 565 39.88 -0.77 -11.73
N ALA A 566 39.16 -1.26 -12.74
CA ALA A 566 39.51 -1.07 -14.15
C ALA A 566 39.27 0.35 -14.66
N SER A 567 38.29 1.06 -14.11
CA SER A 567 37.92 2.42 -14.51
C SER A 567 37.35 3.22 -13.35
N PHE A 568 37.41 4.54 -13.47
CA PHE A 568 36.78 5.47 -12.54
C PHE A 568 35.25 5.39 -12.64
N HIS A 569 34.54 5.52 -11.51
CA HIS A 569 33.08 5.33 -11.42
C HIS A 569 32.25 6.62 -11.33
N GLY A 570 32.91 7.79 -11.34
CA GLY A 570 32.26 9.10 -11.41
C GLY A 570 32.31 9.72 -12.81
N ALA A 571 31.94 11.00 -12.91
CA ALA A 571 31.98 11.76 -14.14
C ALA A 571 33.42 12.14 -14.56
N THR A 572 33.58 12.62 -15.80
CA THR A 572 34.91 12.88 -16.37
C THR A 572 35.59 14.09 -15.75
N ASP A 573 34.83 15.16 -15.50
CA ASP A 573 35.22 16.36 -14.77
C ASP A 573 35.58 16.07 -13.30
N GLU A 574 34.83 15.18 -12.64
CA GLU A 574 35.16 14.68 -11.30
C GLU A 574 36.53 13.98 -11.28
N HIS A 575 36.79 13.13 -12.29
CA HIS A 575 38.06 12.43 -12.42
C HIS A 575 39.24 13.40 -12.68
N GLU A 576 39.05 14.40 -13.55
CA GLU A 576 40.05 15.42 -13.84
C GLU A 576 40.41 16.25 -12.60
N THR A 577 39.39 16.66 -11.86
CA THR A 577 39.51 17.42 -10.61
C THR A 577 40.26 16.63 -9.53
N LEU A 578 39.89 15.36 -9.34
CA LEU A 578 40.59 14.45 -8.43
C LEU A 578 42.04 14.22 -8.84
N THR A 579 42.29 13.99 -10.13
CA THR A 579 43.64 13.74 -10.64
C THR A 579 44.55 14.96 -10.41
N THR A 580 44.01 16.16 -10.62
CA THR A 580 44.71 17.43 -10.37
C THR A 580 45.03 17.58 -8.88
N THR A 581 44.03 17.41 -8.03
CA THR A 581 44.16 17.49 -6.57
C THR A 581 45.17 16.46 -6.04
N ILE A 582 45.09 15.20 -6.47
CA ILE A 582 45.99 14.12 -6.06
C ILE A 582 47.43 14.38 -6.54
N SER A 583 47.61 14.93 -7.75
CA SER A 583 48.92 15.31 -8.28
C SER A 583 49.59 16.39 -7.42
N GLN A 584 48.82 17.40 -6.99
CA GLN A 584 49.30 18.42 -6.07
C GLN A 584 49.57 17.85 -4.67
N LEU A 585 48.68 16.99 -4.16
CA LEU A 585 48.85 16.32 -2.88
C LEU A 585 50.12 15.46 -2.86
N ARG A 586 50.43 14.76 -3.95
CA ARG A 586 51.67 13.97 -4.10
C ARG A 586 52.93 14.81 -4.01
N LYS A 587 52.90 16.05 -4.49
CA LYS A 587 54.03 16.98 -4.39
C LYS A 587 54.21 17.51 -2.97
N LEU A 588 53.11 17.80 -2.28
CA LEU A 588 53.11 18.40 -0.94
C LEU A 588 53.29 17.37 0.19
N HIS A 589 52.82 16.15 -0.03
CA HIS A 589 52.85 15.02 0.91
C HIS A 589 53.39 13.74 0.25
N PRO A 590 54.65 13.71 -0.23
CA PRO A 590 55.23 12.53 -0.89
C PRO A 590 55.26 11.29 0.02
N GLU A 591 55.30 11.46 1.34
CA GLU A 591 55.25 10.38 2.33
C GLU A 591 53.95 9.56 2.28
N LEU A 592 52.86 10.14 1.78
CA LEU A 592 51.58 9.45 1.59
C LEU A 592 51.63 8.44 0.43
N PHE A 593 52.56 8.61 -0.50
CA PHE A 593 52.70 7.83 -1.73
C PHE A 593 54.01 7.02 -1.76
N ALA A 594 54.54 6.67 -0.59
CA ALA A 594 55.87 6.08 -0.44
C ALA A 594 56.05 4.65 -1.02
N PRO A 595 55.05 3.73 -0.99
CA PRO A 595 55.23 2.40 -1.57
C PRO A 595 55.28 2.46 -3.11
N GLN A 596 56.42 2.09 -3.71
CA GLN A 596 56.58 2.08 -5.17
C GLN A 596 55.76 0.98 -5.88
N ASN A 597 55.27 -0.02 -5.13
CA ASN A 597 54.54 -1.16 -5.67
C ASN A 597 53.01 -0.98 -5.70
N VAL A 598 52.50 0.20 -5.32
CA VAL A 598 51.05 0.47 -5.31
C VAL A 598 50.66 1.13 -6.63
N ASN A 599 49.67 0.54 -7.31
CA ASN A 599 49.03 1.19 -8.45
C ASN A 599 48.00 2.22 -7.93
N TYR A 600 48.39 3.49 -7.94
CA TYR A 600 47.57 4.59 -7.40
C TYR A 600 46.31 4.90 -8.22
N GLU A 601 46.31 4.60 -9.51
CA GLU A 601 45.14 4.75 -10.38
C GLU A 601 44.12 3.65 -10.06
N HIS A 602 44.60 2.42 -9.91
CA HIS A 602 43.78 1.29 -9.43
C HIS A 602 43.14 1.60 -8.07
N LEU A 603 43.89 2.21 -7.15
CA LEU A 603 43.38 2.61 -5.83
C LEU A 603 42.31 3.71 -5.94
N LEU A 604 42.47 4.68 -6.84
CA LEU A 604 41.49 5.74 -7.09
C LEU A 604 40.20 5.16 -7.67
N ASN A 605 40.30 4.26 -8.64
CA ASN A 605 39.15 3.56 -9.21
C ASN A 605 38.40 2.77 -8.12
N LEU A 606 39.14 2.08 -7.25
CA LEU A 606 38.56 1.35 -6.13
C LEU A 606 37.88 2.26 -5.09
N ALA A 607 38.45 3.42 -4.81
CA ALA A 607 37.83 4.44 -3.95
C ALA A 607 36.51 4.95 -4.54
N SER A 608 36.51 5.29 -5.83
CA SER A 608 35.29 5.74 -6.53
C SER A 608 34.21 4.65 -6.57
N HIS A 609 34.61 3.39 -6.75
CA HIS A 609 33.70 2.24 -6.68
C HIS A 609 33.09 2.10 -5.29
N LEU A 610 33.89 2.23 -4.23
CA LEU A 610 33.41 2.11 -2.86
C LEU A 610 32.42 3.23 -2.52
N VAL A 611 32.65 4.47 -2.97
CA VAL A 611 31.69 5.58 -2.83
C VAL A 611 30.39 5.27 -3.58
N LYS A 612 30.47 4.78 -4.82
CA LYS A 612 29.29 4.39 -5.60
C LYS A 612 28.48 3.27 -4.93
N GLU A 613 29.14 2.26 -4.39
CA GLU A 613 28.47 1.10 -3.79
C GLU A 613 27.95 1.38 -2.38
N GLN A 614 28.67 2.14 -1.56
CA GLN A 614 28.36 2.33 -0.13
C GLN A 614 27.67 3.67 0.17
N GLY A 615 27.72 4.61 -0.77
CA GLY A 615 27.04 5.89 -0.67
C GLY A 615 25.56 5.80 -1.03
N PHE A 616 24.75 6.67 -0.43
CA PHE A 616 23.38 6.91 -0.89
C PHE A 616 22.91 8.32 -0.50
N MET A 617 21.90 8.85 -1.19
CA MET A 617 21.31 10.14 -0.85
C MET A 617 20.41 10.02 0.37
N ALA A 618 20.63 10.87 1.37
CA ALA A 618 19.80 10.93 2.57
C ALA A 618 19.59 12.39 3.03
N PRO A 619 18.42 12.69 3.63
CA PRO A 619 18.18 14.02 4.21
C PRO A 619 18.94 14.17 5.53
N TYR A 620 19.94 15.05 5.55
CA TYR A 620 20.87 15.26 6.66
C TYR A 620 20.86 16.73 7.11
N VAL A 621 21.03 16.98 8.41
CA VAL A 621 21.09 18.35 8.97
C VAL A 621 22.53 18.84 8.90
N MET A 622 22.76 19.92 8.15
CA MET A 622 24.10 20.50 7.98
C MET A 622 24.68 20.97 9.31
N LEU A 623 25.96 20.67 9.55
CA LEU A 623 26.64 20.94 10.82
C LEU A 623 27.26 22.34 10.88
N ASP A 624 27.69 22.86 9.73
CA ASP A 624 28.29 24.18 9.58
C ASP A 624 27.95 24.83 8.23
N GLY A 625 28.61 25.94 7.91
CA GLY A 625 28.41 26.68 6.65
C GLY A 625 27.14 27.53 6.63
N ALA A 626 26.80 28.06 5.45
CA ALA A 626 25.65 28.93 5.23
C ALA A 626 24.31 28.23 5.51
N ALA A 627 24.23 26.92 5.21
CA ALA A 627 23.04 26.11 5.45
C ALA A 627 22.99 25.43 6.81
N LYS A 628 23.80 25.86 7.79
CA LYS A 628 23.87 25.25 9.13
C LYS A 628 22.50 25.10 9.78
N GLY A 629 22.17 23.87 10.21
CA GLY A 629 20.88 23.54 10.83
C GLY A 629 19.75 23.29 9.83
N GLU A 630 19.98 23.53 8.53
CA GLU A 630 19.03 23.17 7.47
C GLU A 630 19.16 21.68 7.12
N ARG A 631 18.04 21.08 6.71
CA ARG A 631 17.99 19.67 6.30
C ARG A 631 18.11 19.58 4.77
N ILE A 632 19.26 19.13 4.29
CA ILE A 632 19.58 19.02 2.86
C ILE A 632 19.77 17.55 2.50
N SER A 633 19.30 17.15 1.32
CA SER A 633 19.58 15.82 0.78
C SER A 633 21.02 15.79 0.25
N GLN A 634 21.88 14.97 0.84
CA GLN A 634 23.28 14.83 0.44
C GLN A 634 23.68 13.35 0.33
N LEU A 635 24.74 13.07 -0.42
CA LEU A 635 25.40 11.76 -0.42
C LEU A 635 26.02 11.54 0.96
N VAL A 636 25.60 10.46 1.60
CA VAL A 636 26.15 10.00 2.88
C VAL A 636 26.76 8.63 2.72
N MET A 637 27.75 8.31 3.55
CA MET A 637 28.46 7.03 3.50
C MET A 637 28.03 6.11 4.62
N CYS A 638 27.62 4.89 4.24
CA CYS A 638 27.30 3.83 5.18
C CYS A 638 28.55 3.04 5.56
N ILE A 639 29.02 3.21 6.78
CA ILE A 639 30.18 2.48 7.30
C ILE A 639 29.69 1.42 8.30
N TRP A 640 29.88 0.17 7.91
CA TRP A 640 29.48 -1.02 8.66
C TRP A 640 30.38 -2.21 8.31
N SER A 641 30.54 -3.17 9.23
CA SER A 641 31.19 -4.46 8.95
C SER A 641 30.58 -5.58 9.81
N SER A 642 30.68 -6.82 9.31
CA SER A 642 30.19 -8.03 9.97
C SER A 642 31.03 -8.50 11.16
N ASP A 643 32.28 -8.06 11.27
CA ASP A 643 33.25 -8.57 12.27
C ASP A 643 33.27 -7.76 13.57
N SER A 644 32.10 -7.25 13.98
CA SER A 644 31.89 -6.54 15.26
C SER A 644 31.27 -7.44 16.31
#